data_AF-A0AAV9XR87-F1
#
_entry.id   AF-A0AAV9XR87-F1
#
_cell.length_a   1.000
_cell.length_b   1.000
_cell.length_c   1.000
_cell.angle_alpha   90.00
_cell.angle_beta   90.00
_cell.angle_gamma   90.00
#
_symmetry.space_group_name_H-M   'P 1'
#
loop_
_entity.id
_entity.type
_entity.pdbx_description
1 polymer ?
#
loop_
_entity_poly.entity_id
_entity_poly.type
_entity_poly.pdbx_seq_one_letter_code
_entity_poly.pdbx_strand_id
1 'polypeptide(L)'
;MGPKATHFLPAVDIRKQFAGLSKDDENERIEAAKVLHVLLRNTTENREETVKYTLTRLIKGLTSANDSSRLGFSLALVELLHSLLDPKDSLVIDLPFRSIVQLIIDHTEPSGGLSKQEERGFYFGRLFGLKALIETGLLFRKDSDASQWQSVLAQLIVLAQKKPWLRESCGLVIRNAVLTMDISQDDLIKSTCTELEKSGLIKTSDGIGIWIALLQKHESTLEKLNIRFQKRKSPFEKPYLQTLAKILKESEGKDEENEKLSQKGSWSARLSWVWDVIFEHYANHGSRQADTASFRDIWQVVVNDGLFSNNASEERKFWGFLIFNKALSVFDDKDKISAIFSTNFMKCFINQLGAPERYLHKAAQKSLRSIKSKAETSPAIASILLTSLLSRNGSPNFESITKTKVIEPLFSYADEQGRLTIIQFFKSLVLKPDAEDAKSIEKSRQWAADQLLSMIRSNKAGLQKTWVSEIIDIFVLYGHFNIKSKDITPELTFSSTTQTTFRIRLSSCLSELIENPDFRELVWPAKAVLSIQEIQKDGANEFAITFDGDIQDEVAKVFKIVSRLDKKSPAIGSRRYAFELMYSLLLLQLFNGEFDAMDMLQDLHIVYERIGKSKKESKEKKDKHRHKRQKHGDHDHDEEAEEEEDSLEMLVELLLGFLAKPSVLAKKMSQTVFKSFADSLSATTLESLLRPLNVDENQDGQRELFDVEEEDEDMEDVDESDENDSDVEILDAEEDESDDSDDSSAESNDEDENESEDEGDTPLDEETKKLHAALAEALGTSTEPNTDGNSSDSDESMDDDQMFLIDEQLSKIFKQRKAVPNKKKQKASAKETVVNFKNRILELLEIYVKVDGKSDDKIAVIVPCLQAMRKTGNESVRSHAHNVLKALTHSNKKKAHKEEEQKEVEVGFSQPEPAFEILKEIHKESTQSKQSREHAASCSQCSLYISKLLIGSDKTWIERITGLYFSETMVSWMTSPNSGTQPSLFTDFVTWAGTTRKSLTSVPSATPTKVTGEKVEVNGKSTNGGKSDKKRKRKNK
;
A
#
# COMPACT_ATOMS: atom_id res chain seq x y z
N MET A 1 -54.44 70.13 30.65
CA MET A 1 -53.04 69.67 30.78
C MET A 1 -53.07 68.27 31.37
N GLY A 2 -52.97 67.23 30.54
CA GLY A 2 -52.75 65.86 31.04
C GLY A 2 -51.27 65.68 31.40
N PRO A 3 -50.92 64.88 32.42
CA PRO A 3 -49.54 64.73 32.87
C PRO A 3 -48.72 64.02 31.79
N LYS A 4 -47.62 64.64 31.36
CA LYS A 4 -46.58 63.98 30.54
C LYS A 4 -45.97 62.87 31.39
N ALA A 5 -46.22 61.62 31.04
CA ALA A 5 -45.53 60.49 31.65
C ALA A 5 -44.02 60.61 31.38
N THR A 6 -43.25 60.92 32.42
CA THR A 6 -41.78 60.84 32.39
C THR A 6 -41.41 59.36 32.28
N HIS A 7 -40.81 58.95 31.15
CA HIS A 7 -40.28 57.59 31.01
C HIS A 7 -39.18 57.35 32.06
N PHE A 8 -39.41 56.40 32.96
CA PHE A 8 -38.41 55.94 33.92
C PHE A 8 -37.18 55.38 33.19
N LEU A 9 -35.98 55.76 33.65
CA LEU A 9 -34.70 55.27 33.15
C LEU A 9 -33.83 54.81 34.32
N PRO A 10 -33.27 53.59 34.28
CA PRO A 10 -32.40 53.11 35.34
C PRO A 10 -31.03 53.79 35.32
N ALA A 11 -30.27 53.56 36.39
CA ALA A 11 -28.92 54.09 36.57
C ALA A 11 -28.04 53.90 35.31
N VAL A 12 -27.18 54.88 35.05
CA VAL A 12 -26.31 54.90 33.86
C VAL A 12 -25.46 53.63 33.76
N ASP A 13 -24.98 53.12 34.89
CA ASP A 13 -24.11 51.95 34.92
C ASP A 13 -24.82 50.65 34.53
N ILE A 14 -26.13 50.53 34.82
CA ILE A 14 -26.98 49.44 34.31
C ILE A 14 -27.15 49.58 32.79
N ARG A 15 -27.40 50.81 32.31
CA ARG A 15 -27.58 51.07 30.87
C ARG A 15 -26.32 50.81 30.04
N LYS A 16 -25.13 51.03 30.61
CA LYS A 16 -23.84 50.73 29.97
C LYS A 16 -23.67 49.23 29.68
N GLN A 17 -24.16 48.36 30.55
CA GLN A 17 -23.97 46.91 30.37
C GLN A 17 -24.66 46.35 29.12
N PHE A 18 -25.79 46.94 28.69
CA PHE A 18 -26.45 46.51 27.46
C PHE A 18 -25.57 46.64 26.21
N ALA A 19 -24.64 47.61 26.18
CA ALA A 19 -23.67 47.71 25.09
C ALA A 19 -22.60 46.62 25.16
N GLY A 20 -22.22 46.20 26.38
CA GLY A 20 -21.33 45.06 26.62
C GLY A 20 -21.94 43.73 26.18
N LEU A 21 -23.25 43.54 26.34
CA LEU A 21 -23.96 42.34 25.86
C LEU A 21 -23.98 42.21 24.33
N SER A 22 -23.69 43.29 23.61
CA SER A 22 -23.65 43.33 22.15
C SER A 22 -22.24 43.15 21.56
N LYS A 23 -21.21 42.93 22.39
CA LYS A 23 -19.82 42.74 21.96
C LYS A 23 -19.61 41.40 21.28
N ASP A 24 -18.69 41.36 20.31
CA ASP A 24 -18.38 40.14 19.55
C ASP A 24 -17.53 39.14 20.36
N ASP A 25 -16.75 39.63 21.33
CA ASP A 25 -16.02 38.77 22.26
C ASP A 25 -16.94 38.13 23.30
N GLU A 26 -16.78 36.82 23.51
CA GLU A 26 -17.61 36.05 24.45
C GLU A 26 -17.35 36.42 25.91
N ASN A 27 -16.10 36.66 26.29
CA ASN A 27 -15.75 36.99 27.66
C ASN A 27 -16.29 38.37 28.04
N GLU A 28 -16.22 39.35 27.14
CA GLU A 28 -16.83 40.67 27.32
C GLU A 28 -18.36 40.57 27.53
N ARG A 29 -19.05 39.71 26.78
CA ARG A 29 -20.50 39.49 26.96
C ARG A 29 -20.82 38.85 28.31
N ILE A 30 -20.07 37.82 28.71
CA ILE A 30 -20.25 37.14 30.00
C ILE A 30 -20.00 38.11 31.15
N GLU A 31 -18.95 38.93 31.07
CA GLU A 31 -18.63 39.90 32.10
C GLU A 31 -19.69 41.00 32.20
N ALA A 32 -20.17 41.52 31.06
CA ALA A 32 -21.28 42.48 31.05
C ALA A 32 -22.57 41.90 31.66
N ALA A 33 -22.87 40.62 31.41
CA ALA A 33 -24.02 39.94 32.03
C ALA A 33 -23.87 39.78 33.55
N LYS A 34 -22.67 39.40 34.03
CA LYS A 34 -22.36 39.32 35.46
C LYS A 34 -22.49 40.67 36.15
N VAL A 35 -21.87 41.71 35.60
CA VAL A 35 -21.91 43.07 36.15
C VAL A 35 -23.35 43.58 36.17
N LEU A 36 -24.13 43.35 35.09
CA LEU A 36 -25.54 43.70 35.05
C LEU A 36 -26.31 43.02 36.19
N HIS A 37 -26.12 41.73 36.42
CA HIS A 37 -26.80 41.00 37.48
C HIS A 37 -26.44 41.54 38.89
N VAL A 38 -25.15 41.81 39.14
CA VAL A 38 -24.68 42.39 40.41
C VAL A 38 -25.27 43.78 40.66
N LEU A 39 -25.30 44.64 39.64
CA LEU A 39 -25.89 45.97 39.74
C LEU A 39 -27.39 45.91 40.07
N LEU A 40 -28.13 44.97 39.48
CA LEU A 40 -29.55 44.76 39.79
C LEU A 40 -29.75 44.33 41.25
N ARG A 41 -28.92 43.41 41.78
CA ARG A 41 -28.99 42.97 43.19
C ARG A 41 -28.73 44.13 44.16
N ASN A 42 -27.83 45.04 43.80
CA ASN A 42 -27.45 46.18 44.64
C ASN A 42 -28.40 47.39 44.50
N THR A 43 -29.39 47.33 43.61
CA THR A 43 -30.32 48.44 43.39
C THR A 43 -31.40 48.46 44.49
N THR A 44 -31.43 49.53 45.28
CA THR A 44 -32.41 49.73 46.38
C THR A 44 -33.54 50.68 46.01
N GLU A 45 -33.26 51.76 45.27
CA GLU A 45 -34.25 52.74 44.82
C GLU A 45 -34.89 52.34 43.48
N ASN A 46 -36.21 52.51 43.35
CA ASN A 46 -36.99 52.14 42.15
C ASN A 46 -36.65 50.74 41.61
N ARG A 47 -36.39 49.79 42.52
CA ARG A 47 -35.90 48.45 42.21
C ARG A 47 -36.82 47.71 41.25
N GLU A 48 -38.12 47.72 41.52
CA GLU A 48 -39.11 47.06 40.66
C GLU A 48 -39.17 47.66 39.25
N GLU A 49 -39.13 48.99 39.14
CA GLU A 49 -39.13 49.69 37.85
C GLU A 49 -37.84 49.41 37.07
N THR A 50 -36.70 49.35 37.77
CA THR A 50 -35.39 48.99 37.20
C THR A 50 -35.34 47.56 36.68
N VAL A 51 -35.87 46.60 37.46
CA VAL A 51 -35.97 45.19 37.07
C VAL A 51 -36.93 45.03 35.88
N LYS A 52 -38.12 45.63 35.92
CA LYS A 52 -39.10 45.58 34.80
C LYS A 52 -38.53 46.21 33.53
N TYR A 53 -37.84 47.35 33.64
CA TYR A 53 -37.14 47.98 32.52
C TYR A 53 -36.08 47.04 31.95
N THR A 54 -35.26 46.42 32.81
CA THR A 54 -34.16 45.56 32.38
C THR A 54 -34.68 44.28 31.72
N LEU A 55 -35.69 43.63 32.30
CA LEU A 55 -36.38 42.49 31.70
C LEU A 55 -36.93 42.84 30.32
N THR A 56 -37.65 43.96 30.21
CA THR A 56 -38.20 44.45 28.93
C THR A 56 -37.10 44.75 27.90
N ARG A 57 -36.00 45.38 28.34
CA ARG A 57 -34.88 45.72 27.47
C ARG A 57 -34.14 44.48 26.99
N LEU A 58 -34.00 43.48 27.87
CA LEU A 58 -33.37 42.20 27.53
C LEU A 58 -34.20 41.44 26.48
N ILE A 59 -35.51 41.33 26.69
CA ILE A 59 -36.44 40.70 25.73
C ILE A 59 -36.39 41.41 24.37
N LYS A 60 -36.47 42.74 24.34
CA LYS A 60 -36.34 43.53 23.10
C LYS A 60 -34.97 43.39 22.44
N GLY A 61 -33.91 43.12 23.22
CA GLY A 61 -32.57 42.88 22.69
C GLY A 61 -32.47 41.57 21.89
N LEU A 62 -33.32 40.59 22.17
CA LEU A 62 -33.34 39.30 21.46
C LEU A 62 -33.82 39.41 20.02
N THR A 63 -34.57 40.47 19.67
CA THR A 63 -35.02 40.71 18.30
C THR A 63 -33.96 41.42 17.44
N SER A 64 -32.78 41.70 18.00
CA SER A 64 -31.67 42.34 17.29
C SER A 64 -31.25 41.54 16.06
N ALA A 65 -30.88 42.24 14.99
CA ALA A 65 -30.29 41.62 13.80
C ALA A 65 -28.86 41.10 14.04
N ASN A 66 -28.16 41.62 15.05
CA ASN A 66 -26.79 41.22 15.41
C ASN A 66 -26.79 39.90 16.22
N ASP A 67 -26.11 38.87 15.71
CA ASP A 67 -25.96 37.56 16.35
C ASP A 67 -25.32 37.64 17.75
N SER A 68 -24.23 38.39 17.89
CA SER A 68 -23.51 38.57 19.17
C SER A 68 -24.43 39.17 20.24
N SER A 69 -25.29 40.11 19.83
CA SER A 69 -26.30 40.69 20.70
C SER A 69 -27.32 39.63 21.15
N ARG A 70 -27.89 38.84 20.23
CA ARG A 70 -28.87 37.80 20.61
C ARG A 70 -28.32 36.85 21.67
N LEU A 71 -27.04 36.45 21.55
CA LEU A 71 -26.38 35.57 22.51
C LEU A 71 -26.20 36.25 23.89
N GLY A 72 -25.61 37.45 23.94
CA GLY A 72 -25.37 38.14 25.22
C GLY A 72 -26.65 38.52 25.93
N PHE A 73 -27.66 38.99 25.19
CA PHE A 73 -28.98 39.31 25.72
C PHE A 73 -29.72 38.06 26.21
N SER A 74 -29.61 36.92 25.52
CA SER A 74 -30.19 35.64 25.98
C SER A 74 -29.53 35.16 27.27
N LEU A 75 -28.20 35.22 27.37
CA LEU A 75 -27.46 34.82 28.57
C LEU A 75 -27.88 35.65 29.79
N ALA A 76 -27.86 36.98 29.66
CA ALA A 76 -28.27 37.86 30.74
C ALA A 76 -29.75 37.68 31.12
N LEU A 77 -30.61 37.33 30.14
CA LEU A 77 -32.01 37.05 30.39
C LEU A 77 -32.21 35.77 31.19
N VAL A 78 -31.48 34.69 30.93
CA VAL A 78 -31.56 33.43 31.70
C VAL A 78 -31.26 33.69 33.18
N GLU A 79 -30.17 34.39 33.48
CA GLU A 79 -29.76 34.72 34.86
C GLU A 79 -30.79 35.60 35.58
N LEU A 80 -31.32 36.61 34.86
CA LEU A 80 -32.37 37.46 35.41
C LEU A 80 -33.65 36.66 35.67
N LEU A 81 -34.10 35.84 34.71
CA LEU A 81 -35.31 35.02 34.86
C LEU A 81 -35.15 34.01 35.99
N HIS A 82 -33.98 33.38 36.15
CA HIS A 82 -33.70 32.50 37.27
C HIS A 82 -33.90 33.25 38.61
N SER A 83 -33.34 34.45 38.72
CA SER A 83 -33.46 35.28 39.93
C SER A 83 -34.88 35.80 40.20
N LEU A 84 -35.69 36.01 39.16
CA LEU A 84 -37.06 36.50 39.31
C LEU A 84 -38.07 35.40 39.62
N LEU A 85 -37.79 34.17 39.17
CA LEU A 85 -38.71 33.03 39.26
C LEU A 85 -38.37 32.08 40.41
N ASP A 86 -37.14 32.09 40.94
CA ASP A 86 -36.81 31.28 42.11
C ASP A 86 -37.33 31.95 43.38
N PRO A 87 -38.32 31.38 44.10
CA PRO A 87 -38.91 32.00 45.29
C PRO A 87 -37.93 32.29 46.43
N LYS A 88 -36.72 31.72 46.36
CA LYS A 88 -35.66 31.87 47.35
C LYS A 88 -34.72 33.06 47.07
N ASP A 89 -34.81 33.70 45.91
CA ASP A 89 -33.92 34.81 45.56
C ASP A 89 -34.42 36.17 46.08
N SER A 90 -33.47 37.00 46.51
CA SER A 90 -33.68 38.38 46.96
C SER A 90 -34.26 39.33 45.91
N LEU A 91 -34.13 38.99 44.62
CA LEU A 91 -34.61 39.79 43.48
C LEU A 91 -36.04 39.48 43.05
N VAL A 92 -36.71 38.51 43.68
CA VAL A 92 -38.11 38.18 43.39
C VAL A 92 -38.98 39.42 43.54
N ILE A 93 -39.81 39.66 42.53
CA ILE A 93 -40.85 40.69 42.50
C ILE A 93 -42.20 39.99 42.31
N ASP A 94 -43.30 40.66 42.68
CA ASP A 94 -44.65 40.15 42.45
C ASP A 94 -45.02 40.25 40.95
N LEU A 95 -44.43 39.35 40.15
CA LEU A 95 -44.67 39.23 38.72
C LEU A 95 -45.04 37.78 38.40
N PRO A 96 -46.30 37.48 38.07
CA PRO A 96 -46.72 36.12 37.81
C PRO A 96 -46.07 35.59 36.53
N PHE A 97 -45.73 34.29 36.52
CA PHE A 97 -45.08 33.62 35.40
C PHE A 97 -45.78 33.89 34.05
N ARG A 98 -47.11 33.84 34.04
CA ARG A 98 -47.93 34.11 32.84
C ARG A 98 -47.69 35.51 32.26
N SER A 99 -47.44 36.50 33.11
CA SER A 99 -47.11 37.86 32.66
C SER A 99 -45.74 37.94 32.00
N ILE A 100 -44.77 37.11 32.42
CA ILE A 100 -43.45 37.04 31.78
C ILE A 100 -43.57 36.43 30.39
N VAL A 101 -44.31 35.33 30.25
CA VAL A 101 -44.59 34.72 28.94
C VAL A 101 -45.30 35.72 28.02
N GLN A 102 -46.30 36.45 28.54
CA GLN A 102 -46.99 37.48 27.76
C GLN A 102 -46.05 38.63 27.36
N LEU A 103 -45.18 39.07 28.26
CA LEU A 103 -44.18 40.12 27.97
C LEU A 103 -43.22 39.70 26.85
N ILE A 104 -42.80 38.42 26.84
CA ILE A 104 -42.01 37.85 25.74
C ILE A 104 -42.81 37.93 24.44
N ILE A 105 -44.06 37.47 24.43
CA ILE A 105 -44.93 37.50 23.24
C ILE A 105 -45.10 38.94 22.72
N ASP A 106 -45.51 39.87 23.58
CA ASP A 106 -45.83 41.25 23.22
C ASP A 106 -44.64 42.01 22.63
N HIS A 107 -43.42 41.70 23.08
CA HIS A 107 -42.19 42.33 22.59
C HIS A 107 -41.48 41.55 21.49
N THR A 108 -42.01 40.39 21.08
CA THR A 108 -41.44 39.56 20.01
C THR A 108 -42.43 39.24 18.89
N GLU A 109 -43.64 39.82 18.90
CA GLU A 109 -44.59 39.73 17.78
C GLU A 109 -44.24 40.77 16.69
N PRO A 110 -44.08 40.35 15.42
CA PRO A 110 -43.77 41.28 14.34
C PRO A 110 -44.97 42.17 14.02
N SER A 111 -44.74 43.48 13.93
CA SER A 111 -45.73 44.44 13.43
C SER A 111 -45.83 44.40 11.90
N GLY A 112 -46.97 44.81 11.33
CA GLY A 112 -47.14 44.89 9.88
C GLY A 112 -46.16 45.87 9.22
N GLY A 113 -45.67 45.53 8.03
CA GLY A 113 -44.78 46.39 7.22
C GLY A 113 -43.28 46.22 7.42
N LEU A 114 -42.84 45.23 8.22
CA LEU A 114 -41.43 44.93 8.44
C LEU A 114 -40.78 44.22 7.25
N SER A 115 -39.46 44.38 7.10
CA SER A 115 -38.69 43.58 6.15
C SER A 115 -38.63 42.11 6.57
N LYS A 116 -38.40 41.19 5.63
CA LYS A 116 -38.26 39.75 5.92
C LYS A 116 -37.14 39.45 6.93
N GLN A 117 -36.09 40.28 6.95
CA GLN A 117 -34.96 40.13 7.87
C GLN A 117 -35.31 40.58 9.29
N GLU A 118 -36.07 41.66 9.45
CA GLU A 118 -36.57 42.11 10.74
C GLU A 118 -37.61 41.14 11.29
N GLU A 119 -38.56 40.69 10.46
CA GLU A 119 -39.56 39.67 10.83
C GLU A 119 -38.88 38.39 11.38
N ARG A 120 -37.78 37.97 10.74
CA ARG A 120 -36.96 36.85 11.22
C ARG A 120 -36.33 37.11 12.60
N GLY A 121 -35.87 38.33 12.86
CA GLY A 121 -35.34 38.74 14.16
C GLY A 121 -36.38 38.61 15.28
N PHE A 122 -37.63 39.01 15.02
CA PHE A 122 -38.74 38.85 15.97
C PHE A 122 -39.03 37.38 16.31
N TYR A 123 -39.11 36.50 15.31
CA TYR A 123 -39.32 35.07 15.55
C TYR A 123 -38.18 34.41 16.33
N PHE A 124 -36.92 34.76 16.04
CA PHE A 124 -35.81 34.30 16.85
C PHE A 124 -35.85 34.89 18.26
N GLY A 125 -36.23 36.14 18.41
CA GLY A 125 -36.39 36.77 19.72
C GLY A 125 -37.38 36.01 20.59
N ARG A 126 -38.53 35.59 20.02
CA ARG A 126 -39.50 34.75 20.71
C ARG A 126 -38.92 33.39 21.09
N LEU A 127 -38.24 32.72 20.15
CA LEU A 127 -37.60 31.43 20.40
C LEU A 127 -36.57 31.51 21.54
N PHE A 128 -35.65 32.48 21.49
CA PHE A 128 -34.64 32.69 22.53
C PHE A 128 -35.25 33.06 23.87
N GLY A 129 -36.31 33.87 23.89
CA GLY A 129 -37.03 34.20 25.13
C GLY A 129 -37.68 32.98 25.78
N LEU A 130 -38.34 32.12 24.99
CA LEU A 130 -38.93 30.88 25.48
C LEU A 130 -37.85 29.86 25.88
N LYS A 131 -36.76 29.76 25.12
CA LYS A 131 -35.59 28.94 25.46
C LYS A 131 -34.95 29.37 26.77
N ALA A 132 -34.84 30.68 27.01
CA ALA A 132 -34.27 31.22 28.25
C ALA A 132 -35.07 30.79 29.48
N LEU A 133 -36.42 30.74 29.39
CA LEU A 133 -37.28 30.22 30.46
C LEU A 133 -36.99 28.73 30.75
N ILE A 134 -36.77 27.93 29.72
CA ILE A 134 -36.44 26.50 29.84
C ILE A 134 -35.07 26.30 30.48
N GLU A 135 -34.08 27.09 30.06
CA GLU A 135 -32.69 27.01 30.55
C GLU A 135 -32.55 27.38 32.02
N THR A 136 -33.51 28.12 32.61
CA THR A 136 -33.53 28.33 34.06
C THR A 136 -33.67 27.02 34.86
N GLY A 137 -34.20 25.95 34.25
CA GLY A 137 -34.49 24.68 34.92
C GLY A 137 -35.65 24.73 35.92
N LEU A 138 -36.22 25.92 36.18
CA LEU A 138 -37.28 26.13 37.17
C LEU A 138 -38.61 25.51 36.75
N LEU A 139 -38.86 25.37 35.44
CA LEU A 139 -40.07 24.78 34.89
C LEU A 139 -40.25 23.29 35.23
N PHE A 140 -39.16 22.60 35.60
CA PHE A 140 -39.15 21.16 35.80
C PHE A 140 -38.82 20.75 37.24
N ARG A 141 -38.88 21.67 38.22
CA ARG A 141 -38.78 21.31 39.64
C ARG A 141 -40.06 20.56 40.09
N LYS A 142 -39.98 19.82 41.20
CA LYS A 142 -41.10 19.00 41.70
C LYS A 142 -42.30 19.83 42.19
N ASP A 143 -42.03 21.07 42.60
CA ASP A 143 -42.99 22.05 43.11
C ASP A 143 -43.55 22.98 42.02
N SER A 144 -43.12 22.82 40.77
CA SER A 144 -43.54 23.67 39.65
C SER A 144 -44.93 23.31 39.14
N ASP A 145 -45.71 24.34 38.78
CA ASP A 145 -47.03 24.16 38.18
C ASP A 145 -46.91 23.75 36.71
N ALA A 146 -47.48 22.60 36.34
CA ALA A 146 -47.48 22.08 34.98
C ALA A 146 -48.09 23.07 33.96
N SER A 147 -49.00 23.95 34.39
CA SER A 147 -49.60 24.98 33.52
C SER A 147 -48.56 25.97 32.96
N GLN A 148 -47.46 26.18 33.68
CA GLN A 148 -46.36 27.05 33.25
C GLN A 148 -45.64 26.47 32.04
N TRP A 149 -45.25 25.19 32.09
CA TRP A 149 -44.67 24.48 30.95
C TRP A 149 -45.64 24.41 29.78
N GLN A 150 -46.92 24.09 30.02
CA GLN A 150 -47.94 24.05 28.96
C GLN A 150 -48.05 25.38 28.21
N SER A 151 -47.98 26.50 28.94
CA SER A 151 -48.01 27.82 28.31
C SER A 151 -46.79 28.07 27.42
N VAL A 152 -45.59 27.64 27.82
CA VAL A 152 -44.36 27.76 27.02
C VAL A 152 -44.39 26.83 25.81
N LEU A 153 -44.78 25.57 26.01
CA LEU A 153 -44.89 24.56 24.95
C LEU A 153 -45.88 24.99 23.87
N ALA A 154 -47.05 25.52 24.25
CA ALA A 154 -48.03 26.02 23.30
C ALA A 154 -47.45 27.13 22.41
N GLN A 155 -46.65 28.04 22.98
CA GLN A 155 -45.99 29.10 22.20
C GLN A 155 -44.89 28.57 21.28
N LEU A 156 -44.11 27.57 21.73
CA LEU A 156 -43.11 26.92 20.89
C LEU A 156 -43.74 26.17 19.71
N ILE A 157 -44.88 25.51 19.92
CA ILE A 157 -45.62 24.82 18.87
C ILE A 157 -46.19 25.82 17.85
N VAL A 158 -46.83 26.90 18.32
CA VAL A 158 -47.30 27.98 17.45
C VAL A 158 -46.15 28.52 16.60
N LEU A 159 -44.99 28.75 17.22
CA LEU A 159 -43.80 29.25 16.53
C LEU A 159 -43.26 28.24 15.50
N ALA A 160 -43.23 26.94 15.83
CA ALA A 160 -42.83 25.86 14.93
C ALA A 160 -43.74 25.72 13.71
N GLN A 161 -45.02 26.07 13.84
CA GLN A 161 -46.01 26.03 12.76
C GLN A 161 -45.98 27.30 11.87
N LYS A 162 -45.39 28.42 12.33
CA LYS A 162 -45.35 29.68 11.56
C LYS A 162 -44.52 29.58 10.29
N LYS A 163 -43.29 29.06 10.38
CA LYS A 163 -42.34 28.99 9.25
C LYS A 163 -41.56 27.66 9.26
N PRO A 164 -41.43 26.97 8.12
CA PRO A 164 -40.71 25.68 8.05
C PRO A 164 -39.25 25.72 8.53
N TRP A 165 -38.50 26.79 8.23
CA TRP A 165 -37.08 26.92 8.63
C TRP A 165 -36.89 27.13 10.14
N LEU A 166 -37.94 27.52 10.86
CA LEU A 166 -37.90 27.75 12.31
C LEU A 166 -38.26 26.49 13.11
N ARG A 167 -39.00 25.57 12.48
CA ARG A 167 -39.47 24.32 13.07
C ARG A 167 -38.34 23.52 13.69
N GLU A 168 -37.21 23.40 12.99
CA GLU A 168 -36.05 22.64 13.45
C GLU A 168 -35.51 23.17 14.78
N SER A 169 -35.37 24.50 14.90
CA SER A 169 -34.88 25.12 16.12
C SER A 169 -35.90 25.00 17.27
N CYS A 170 -37.19 25.14 17.00
CA CYS A 170 -38.24 24.89 18.00
C CYS A 170 -38.25 23.44 18.46
N GLY A 171 -38.15 22.49 17.53
CA GLY A 171 -38.14 21.06 17.81
C GLY A 171 -36.96 20.64 18.68
N LEU A 172 -35.76 21.19 18.41
CA LEU A 172 -34.58 20.97 19.23
C LEU A 172 -34.75 21.51 20.66
N VAL A 173 -35.34 22.70 20.82
CA VAL A 173 -35.63 23.28 22.15
C VAL A 173 -36.63 22.40 22.92
N ILE A 174 -37.69 21.91 22.26
CA ILE A 174 -38.67 21.00 22.88
C ILE A 174 -38.00 19.68 23.26
N ARG A 175 -37.18 19.10 22.38
CA ARG A 175 -36.40 17.88 22.69
C ARG A 175 -35.57 18.06 23.94
N ASN A 176 -34.80 19.15 24.02
CA ASN A 176 -33.92 19.40 25.16
C ASN A 176 -34.73 19.55 26.45
N ALA A 177 -35.87 20.24 26.40
CA ALA A 177 -36.79 20.33 27.54
C ALA A 177 -37.27 18.94 27.99
N VAL A 178 -37.71 18.07 27.06
CA VAL A 178 -38.11 16.68 27.35
C VAL A 178 -36.98 15.90 28.03
N LEU A 179 -35.74 16.09 27.57
CA LEU A 179 -34.56 15.46 28.15
C LEU A 179 -34.16 16.06 29.51
N THR A 180 -34.70 17.21 29.91
CA THR A 180 -34.49 17.78 31.26
C THR A 180 -35.54 17.30 32.26
N MET A 181 -36.79 17.07 31.84
CA MET A 181 -37.90 16.59 32.70
C MET A 181 -37.53 15.31 33.45
N ASP A 182 -37.96 15.18 34.71
CA ASP A 182 -37.73 13.98 35.51
C ASP A 182 -38.77 12.88 35.20
N ILE A 183 -38.37 11.60 35.33
CA ILE A 183 -39.22 10.44 35.01
C ILE A 183 -40.49 10.42 35.87
N SER A 184 -40.44 10.97 37.09
CA SER A 184 -41.57 11.01 38.01
C SER A 184 -42.66 12.05 37.67
N GLN A 185 -42.44 12.91 36.66
CA GLN A 185 -43.36 14.01 36.29
C GLN A 185 -44.43 13.58 35.28
N ASP A 186 -45.27 12.60 35.65
CA ASP A 186 -46.28 11.99 34.79
C ASP A 186 -47.21 13.01 34.09
N ASP A 187 -47.74 13.98 34.83
CA ASP A 187 -48.68 14.99 34.30
C ASP A 187 -48.04 15.91 33.25
N LEU A 188 -46.77 16.26 33.47
CA LEU A 188 -46.02 17.12 32.58
C LEU A 188 -45.67 16.39 31.27
N ILE A 189 -45.27 15.12 31.37
CA ILE A 189 -45.03 14.24 30.21
C ILE A 189 -46.33 14.01 29.43
N LYS A 190 -47.44 13.70 30.12
CA LYS A 190 -48.75 13.48 29.49
C LYS A 190 -49.26 14.70 28.74
N SER A 191 -49.17 15.88 29.35
CA SER A 191 -49.58 17.13 28.70
C SER A 191 -48.71 17.46 27.49
N THR A 192 -47.40 17.22 27.58
CA THR A 192 -46.48 17.38 26.45
C THR A 192 -46.86 16.48 25.29
N CYS A 193 -47.11 15.19 25.54
CA CYS A 193 -47.52 14.26 24.49
C CYS A 193 -48.85 14.64 23.86
N THR A 194 -49.83 15.07 24.67
CA THR A 194 -51.16 15.47 24.19
C THR A 194 -51.08 16.67 23.25
N GLU A 195 -50.28 17.68 23.60
CA GLU A 195 -50.14 18.89 22.76
C GLU A 195 -49.34 18.62 21.48
N LEU A 196 -48.34 17.72 21.52
CA LEU A 196 -47.59 17.29 20.33
C LEU A 196 -48.46 16.52 19.32
N GLU A 197 -49.33 15.63 19.79
CA GLU A 197 -50.27 14.91 18.93
C GLU A 197 -51.31 15.87 18.33
N LYS A 198 -51.95 16.69 19.18
CA LYS A 198 -52.98 17.66 18.78
C LYS A 198 -52.48 18.68 17.75
N SER A 199 -51.22 19.11 17.89
CA SER A 199 -50.62 20.07 16.97
C SER A 199 -50.16 19.46 15.64
N GLY A 200 -50.17 18.13 15.51
CA GLY A 200 -49.65 17.42 14.34
C GLY A 200 -48.13 17.48 14.19
N LEU A 201 -47.40 18.02 15.17
CA LEU A 201 -45.94 18.14 15.09
C LEU A 201 -45.26 16.77 14.99
N ILE A 202 -45.89 15.73 15.54
CA ILE A 202 -45.46 14.34 15.46
C ILE A 202 -45.40 13.77 14.02
N LYS A 203 -46.06 14.44 13.06
CA LYS A 203 -46.02 14.11 11.61
C LYS A 203 -44.86 14.79 10.87
N THR A 204 -43.86 15.29 11.60
CA THR A 204 -42.69 16.01 11.05
C THR A 204 -41.40 15.35 11.48
N SER A 205 -40.30 15.57 10.74
CA SER A 205 -38.98 15.01 11.09
C SER A 205 -38.57 15.39 12.52
N ASP A 206 -38.68 16.66 12.87
CA ASP A 206 -38.39 17.18 14.22
C ASP A 206 -39.27 16.53 15.30
N GLY A 207 -40.55 16.31 15.00
CA GLY A 207 -41.49 15.62 15.90
C GLY A 207 -41.11 14.16 16.17
N ILE A 208 -40.65 13.44 15.14
CA ILE A 208 -40.10 12.08 15.32
C ILE A 208 -38.87 12.13 16.23
N GLY A 209 -37.99 13.13 16.08
CA GLY A 209 -36.84 13.32 16.97
C GLY A 209 -37.25 13.54 18.44
N ILE A 210 -38.33 14.30 18.69
CA ILE A 210 -38.89 14.49 20.05
C ILE A 210 -39.50 13.18 20.56
N TRP A 211 -40.20 12.42 19.72
CA TRP A 211 -40.76 11.11 20.10
C TRP A 211 -39.66 10.13 20.51
N ILE A 212 -38.56 10.07 19.77
CA ILE A 212 -37.43 9.20 20.14
C ILE A 212 -36.83 9.63 21.49
N ALA A 213 -36.70 10.94 21.74
CA ALA A 213 -36.23 11.43 23.04
C ALA A 213 -37.18 11.08 24.20
N LEU A 214 -38.51 11.15 23.97
CA LEU A 214 -39.52 10.69 24.93
C LEU A 214 -39.37 9.19 25.21
N LEU A 215 -39.13 8.37 24.18
CA LEU A 215 -38.89 6.93 24.36
C LEU A 215 -37.58 6.66 25.10
N GLN A 216 -36.49 7.37 24.79
CA GLN A 216 -35.20 7.15 25.43
C GLN A 216 -35.21 7.47 26.93
N LYS A 217 -35.89 8.55 27.34
CA LYS A 217 -35.87 9.01 28.74
C LYS A 217 -37.07 8.53 29.56
N HIS A 218 -38.25 8.46 28.94
CA HIS A 218 -39.54 8.35 29.64
C HIS A 218 -40.36 7.11 29.24
N GLU A 219 -39.72 6.05 28.70
CA GLU A 219 -40.39 4.82 28.24
C GLU A 219 -41.39 4.25 29.26
N SER A 220 -40.93 4.07 30.51
CA SER A 220 -41.76 3.51 31.59
C SER A 220 -43.01 4.34 31.88
N THR A 221 -42.92 5.67 31.81
CA THR A 221 -44.04 6.58 32.01
C THR A 221 -45.01 6.53 30.82
N LEU A 222 -44.52 6.45 29.59
CA LEU A 222 -45.35 6.29 28.39
C LEU A 222 -46.14 4.97 28.42
N GLU A 223 -45.52 3.89 28.89
CA GLU A 223 -46.18 2.60 29.09
C GLU A 223 -47.24 2.65 30.18
N LYS A 224 -46.88 3.19 31.36
CA LYS A 224 -47.78 3.37 32.51
C LYS A 224 -49.04 4.16 32.14
N LEU A 225 -48.88 5.22 31.36
CA LEU A 225 -49.97 6.11 30.94
C LEU A 225 -50.66 5.67 29.65
N ASN A 226 -50.22 4.57 29.04
CA ASN A 226 -50.71 4.06 27.75
C ASN A 226 -50.76 5.13 26.64
N ILE A 227 -49.73 5.98 26.58
CA ILE A 227 -49.63 7.04 25.57
C ILE A 227 -49.25 6.39 24.22
N ARG A 228 -49.97 6.79 23.16
CA ARG A 228 -49.74 6.35 21.78
C ARG A 228 -49.80 7.55 20.86
N PHE A 229 -48.77 7.73 20.04
CA PHE A 229 -48.79 8.73 18.98
C PHE A 229 -49.23 8.06 17.69
N GLN A 230 -50.19 8.64 16.97
CA GLN A 230 -50.77 8.04 15.76
C GLN A 230 -51.16 6.56 15.94
N LYS A 231 -51.71 6.20 17.12
CA LYS A 231 -52.09 4.83 17.52
C LYS A 231 -50.92 3.85 17.71
N ARG A 232 -49.68 4.34 17.80
CA ARG A 232 -48.45 3.52 17.87
C ARG A 232 -47.65 3.81 19.14
N LYS A 233 -46.86 2.84 19.58
CA LYS A 233 -45.93 2.96 20.71
C LYS A 233 -44.62 3.61 20.29
N SER A 234 -44.14 3.26 19.10
CA SER A 234 -42.82 3.66 18.59
C SER A 234 -42.90 4.15 17.15
N PRO A 235 -42.06 5.14 16.75
CA PRO A 235 -41.94 5.53 15.34
C PRO A 235 -41.27 4.44 14.50
N PHE A 236 -40.70 3.40 15.12
CA PHE A 236 -39.99 2.31 14.45
C PHE A 236 -40.83 1.04 14.31
N GLU A 237 -42.15 1.08 14.52
CA GLU A 237 -43.01 -0.06 14.22
C GLU A 237 -43.00 -0.37 12.71
N LYS A 238 -42.83 -1.66 12.34
CA LYS A 238 -42.69 -2.09 10.94
C LYS A 238 -43.77 -1.55 9.98
N PRO A 239 -45.06 -1.51 10.34
CA PRO A 239 -46.10 -0.99 9.44
C PRO A 239 -45.94 0.51 9.13
N TYR A 240 -45.29 1.29 10.01
CA TYR A 240 -45.16 2.73 9.87
C TYR A 240 -43.93 3.17 9.07
N LEU A 241 -43.02 2.25 8.73
CA LEU A 241 -41.73 2.58 8.11
C LEU A 241 -41.86 3.37 6.80
N GLN A 242 -42.88 3.08 5.99
CA GLN A 242 -43.12 3.80 4.73
C GLN A 242 -43.55 5.24 4.97
N THR A 243 -44.39 5.47 5.99
CA THR A 243 -44.79 6.81 6.40
C THR A 243 -43.61 7.56 7.03
N LEU A 244 -42.83 6.89 7.88
CA LEU A 244 -41.58 7.43 8.43
C LEU A 244 -40.59 7.84 7.33
N ALA A 245 -40.43 7.03 6.29
CA ALA A 245 -39.57 7.37 5.16
C ALA A 245 -40.03 8.63 4.43
N LYS A 246 -41.35 8.81 4.22
CA LYS A 246 -41.88 10.05 3.63
C LYS A 246 -41.61 11.27 4.51
N ILE A 247 -41.75 11.12 5.83
CA ILE A 247 -41.50 12.20 6.80
C ILE A 247 -40.01 12.59 6.80
N LEU A 248 -39.09 11.62 6.87
CA LEU A 248 -37.65 11.86 6.92
C LEU A 248 -37.04 12.30 5.57
N LYS A 249 -37.72 12.02 4.45
CA LYS A 249 -37.39 12.60 3.13
C LYS A 249 -37.73 14.09 3.01
N GLU A 250 -38.52 14.62 3.96
CA GLU A 250 -39.02 16.00 3.97
C GLU A 250 -39.74 16.41 2.65
N SER A 251 -40.31 15.45 1.93
CA SER A 251 -41.00 15.62 0.64
C SER A 251 -42.50 15.86 0.78
N GLU A 252 -43.16 16.47 -0.22
CA GLU A 252 -44.64 16.48 -0.29
C GLU A 252 -45.18 15.05 -0.30
N GLY A 253 -46.12 14.77 0.59
CA GLY A 253 -46.70 13.43 0.68
C GLY A 253 -47.92 13.40 1.58
N LYS A 254 -48.64 12.28 1.50
CA LYS A 254 -49.70 11.92 2.42
C LYS A 254 -49.33 10.68 3.23
N ASP A 255 -49.78 10.66 4.49
CA ASP A 255 -49.68 9.48 5.36
C ASP A 255 -50.68 8.38 4.94
N GLU A 256 -50.68 7.24 5.66
CA GLU A 256 -51.60 6.11 5.46
C GLU A 256 -53.09 6.50 5.60
N GLU A 257 -53.37 7.59 6.31
CA GLU A 257 -54.73 8.13 6.53
C GLU A 257 -55.08 9.26 5.52
N ASN A 258 -54.25 9.44 4.48
CA ASN A 258 -54.45 10.40 3.39
C ASN A 258 -54.31 11.89 3.81
N GLU A 259 -53.70 12.17 4.96
CA GLU A 259 -53.45 13.52 5.46
C GLU A 259 -52.11 14.07 4.98
N LYS A 260 -52.04 15.39 4.73
CA LYS A 260 -50.83 16.06 4.21
C LYS A 260 -49.72 16.12 5.27
N LEU A 261 -48.51 15.69 4.90
CA LEU A 261 -47.30 15.83 5.70
C LEU A 261 -46.76 17.28 5.65
N SER A 262 -46.19 17.75 6.77
CA SER A 262 -45.68 19.12 6.88
C SER A 262 -44.24 19.22 6.35
N GLN A 263 -44.03 20.00 5.30
CA GLN A 263 -42.72 20.14 4.64
C GLN A 263 -41.76 21.07 5.38
N LYS A 264 -40.46 20.87 5.17
CA LYS A 264 -39.40 21.86 5.40
C LYS A 264 -39.25 22.72 4.14
N GLY A 265 -38.98 24.02 4.30
CA GLY A 265 -38.86 24.97 3.18
C GLY A 265 -37.41 25.10 2.73
N SER A 266 -37.17 25.05 1.42
CA SER A 266 -35.87 25.07 0.73
C SER A 266 -34.91 23.95 1.12
N TRP A 267 -34.26 23.34 0.12
CA TRP A 267 -33.18 22.38 0.34
C TRP A 267 -32.04 22.99 1.17
N SER A 268 -31.37 22.16 2.00
CA SER A 268 -30.21 22.57 2.78
C SER A 268 -29.12 21.50 2.75
N ALA A 269 -27.85 21.92 2.71
CA ALA A 269 -26.70 20.99 2.76
C ALA A 269 -26.43 20.41 4.17
N ARG A 270 -27.13 20.90 5.21
CA ARG A 270 -26.97 20.40 6.59
C ARG A 270 -27.99 19.29 6.85
N LEU A 271 -27.52 18.21 7.47
CA LEU A 271 -28.37 17.12 7.92
C LEU A 271 -29.16 17.55 9.17
N SER A 272 -30.43 17.15 9.25
CA SER A 272 -31.25 17.38 10.45
C SER A 272 -30.68 16.63 11.65
N TRP A 273 -30.72 17.27 12.83
CA TRP A 273 -30.33 16.68 14.11
C TRP A 273 -31.09 15.39 14.45
N VAL A 274 -32.23 15.14 13.81
CA VAL A 274 -33.05 13.94 14.01
C VAL A 274 -32.26 12.66 13.69
N TRP A 275 -31.35 12.70 12.71
CA TRP A 275 -30.50 11.56 12.38
C TRP A 275 -29.51 11.20 13.48
N ASP A 276 -28.99 12.19 14.21
CA ASP A 276 -28.14 11.94 15.38
C ASP A 276 -28.92 11.14 16.42
N VAL A 277 -30.17 11.51 16.65
CA VAL A 277 -31.05 10.86 17.63
C VAL A 277 -31.46 9.44 17.19
N ILE A 278 -31.72 9.23 15.89
CA ILE A 278 -32.01 7.91 15.35
C ILE A 278 -30.80 6.98 15.54
N PHE A 279 -29.60 7.44 15.18
CA PHE A 279 -28.40 6.61 15.33
C PHE A 279 -28.02 6.37 16.78
N GLU A 280 -28.16 7.36 17.66
CA GLU A 280 -27.98 7.21 19.11
C GLU A 280 -28.96 6.17 19.68
N HIS A 281 -30.21 6.16 19.24
CA HIS A 281 -31.19 5.15 19.64
C HIS A 281 -30.74 3.74 19.26
N TYR A 282 -30.32 3.52 18.01
CA TYR A 282 -29.83 2.21 17.57
C TYR A 282 -28.44 1.84 18.08
N ALA A 283 -27.63 2.80 18.53
CA ALA A 283 -26.36 2.54 19.19
C ALA A 283 -26.59 2.02 20.62
N ASN A 284 -27.51 2.65 21.36
CA ASN A 284 -27.73 2.38 22.79
C ASN A 284 -28.74 1.25 23.05
N HIS A 285 -29.69 1.02 22.14
CA HIS A 285 -30.72 -0.01 22.29
C HIS A 285 -30.53 -1.11 21.21
N GLY A 286 -30.22 -2.33 21.65
CA GLY A 286 -30.39 -3.52 20.83
C GLY A 286 -31.89 -3.75 20.59
N SER A 287 -32.28 -4.25 19.41
CA SER A 287 -33.67 -4.58 19.07
C SER A 287 -34.30 -5.46 20.17
N ARG A 288 -35.13 -4.87 21.02
CA ARG A 288 -35.65 -5.53 22.25
C ARG A 288 -37.15 -5.84 22.19
N GLN A 289 -37.85 -5.49 21.11
CA GLN A 289 -39.29 -5.78 20.95
C GLN A 289 -39.58 -6.41 19.58
N ALA A 290 -40.49 -7.38 19.53
CA ALA A 290 -40.78 -8.16 18.31
C ALA A 290 -41.37 -7.32 17.15
N ASP A 291 -42.06 -6.23 17.49
CA ASP A 291 -42.78 -5.36 16.53
C ASP A 291 -41.95 -4.15 16.05
N THR A 292 -40.80 -3.87 16.68
CA THR A 292 -39.89 -2.81 16.27
C THR A 292 -39.00 -3.26 15.11
N ALA A 293 -38.85 -2.38 14.12
CA ALA A 293 -37.97 -2.55 12.98
C ALA A 293 -36.51 -2.61 13.40
N SER A 294 -35.72 -3.46 12.75
CA SER A 294 -34.28 -3.45 12.93
C SER A 294 -33.64 -2.23 12.26
N PHE A 295 -32.39 -1.91 12.62
CA PHE A 295 -31.62 -0.88 11.92
C PHE A 295 -31.53 -1.15 10.41
N ARG A 296 -31.40 -2.43 10.03
CA ARG A 296 -31.37 -2.85 8.61
C ARG A 296 -32.66 -2.50 7.89
N ASP A 297 -33.82 -2.72 8.52
CA ASP A 297 -35.12 -2.42 7.93
C ASP A 297 -35.31 -0.91 7.70
N ILE A 298 -34.90 -0.09 8.67
CA ILE A 298 -34.96 1.37 8.54
C ILE A 298 -33.99 1.87 7.48
N TRP A 299 -32.76 1.36 7.47
CA TRP A 299 -31.79 1.72 6.44
C TRP A 299 -32.32 1.38 5.05
N GLN A 300 -32.88 0.18 4.88
CA GLN A 300 -33.44 -0.27 3.61
C GLN A 300 -34.58 0.65 3.14
N VAL A 301 -35.59 0.89 3.99
CA VAL A 301 -36.80 1.64 3.58
C VAL A 301 -36.55 3.14 3.48
N VAL A 302 -35.85 3.74 4.45
CA VAL A 302 -35.69 5.20 4.55
C VAL A 302 -34.53 5.70 3.70
N VAL A 303 -33.40 4.99 3.69
CA VAL A 303 -32.17 5.46 3.04
C VAL A 303 -31.99 4.81 1.66
N ASN A 304 -31.96 3.47 1.58
CA ASN A 304 -31.68 2.78 0.32
C ASN A 304 -32.78 2.95 -0.73
N ASP A 305 -34.01 2.59 -0.38
CA ASP A 305 -35.18 2.72 -1.26
C ASP A 305 -35.74 4.14 -1.23
N GLY A 306 -35.26 4.92 -0.26
CA GLY A 306 -35.74 6.25 -0.01
C GLY A 306 -34.96 7.36 -0.72
N LEU A 307 -33.71 7.53 -0.32
CA LEU A 307 -32.81 8.60 -0.76
C LEU A 307 -31.96 8.19 -1.97
N PHE A 308 -31.74 6.89 -2.16
CA PHE A 308 -30.98 6.33 -3.29
C PHE A 308 -31.85 5.66 -4.35
N SER A 309 -33.19 5.83 -4.31
CA SER A 309 -34.06 5.32 -5.38
C SER A 309 -33.65 5.89 -6.75
N ASN A 310 -33.91 5.16 -7.84
CA ASN A 310 -33.59 5.63 -9.21
C ASN A 310 -34.20 7.00 -9.55
N ASN A 311 -35.36 7.33 -8.96
CA ASN A 311 -36.07 8.61 -9.17
C ASN A 311 -35.69 9.68 -8.13
N ALA A 312 -34.71 9.43 -7.26
CA ALA A 312 -34.27 10.41 -6.28
C ALA A 312 -33.43 11.51 -6.94
N SER A 313 -33.66 12.75 -6.54
CA SER A 313 -32.86 13.88 -7.01
C SER A 313 -31.43 13.82 -6.46
N GLU A 314 -30.50 14.52 -7.09
CA GLU A 314 -29.09 14.55 -6.67
C GLU A 314 -28.93 15.14 -5.25
N GLU A 315 -29.79 16.08 -4.87
CA GLU A 315 -29.86 16.62 -3.50
C GLU A 315 -30.17 15.55 -2.44
N ARG A 316 -31.06 14.61 -2.77
CA ARG A 316 -31.46 13.51 -1.86
C ARG A 316 -30.37 12.47 -1.74
N LYS A 317 -29.74 12.11 -2.86
CA LYS A 317 -28.56 11.22 -2.88
C LYS A 317 -27.40 11.86 -2.10
N PHE A 318 -27.22 13.18 -2.19
CA PHE A 318 -26.25 13.92 -1.37
C PHE A 318 -26.53 13.79 0.13
N TRP A 319 -27.79 13.96 0.57
CA TRP A 319 -28.16 13.65 1.96
C TRP A 319 -27.88 12.20 2.33
N GLY A 320 -28.17 11.26 1.43
CA GLY A 320 -27.83 9.85 1.61
C GLY A 320 -26.33 9.65 1.89
N PHE A 321 -25.43 10.32 1.18
CA PHE A 321 -23.99 10.27 1.45
C PHE A 321 -23.63 10.88 2.81
N LEU A 322 -24.26 11.98 3.22
CA LEU A 322 -24.04 12.57 4.55
C LEU A 322 -24.50 11.62 5.66
N ILE A 323 -25.65 10.98 5.49
CA ILE A 323 -26.22 9.99 6.41
C ILE A 323 -25.32 8.75 6.49
N PHE A 324 -24.81 8.26 5.36
CA PHE A 324 -23.82 7.18 5.31
C PHE A 324 -22.56 7.50 6.11
N ASN A 325 -21.96 8.67 5.87
CA ASN A 325 -20.76 9.09 6.61
C ASN A 325 -21.02 9.21 8.11
N LYS A 326 -22.20 9.70 8.49
CA LYS A 326 -22.58 9.81 9.89
C LYS A 326 -22.81 8.44 10.52
N ALA A 327 -23.54 7.53 9.86
CA ALA A 327 -23.77 6.17 10.34
C ALA A 327 -22.44 5.42 10.52
N LEU A 328 -21.53 5.54 9.55
CA LEU A 328 -20.19 4.96 9.60
C LEU A 328 -19.36 5.49 10.78
N SER A 329 -19.54 6.76 11.17
CA SER A 329 -18.85 7.33 12.34
C SER A 329 -19.42 6.89 13.70
N VAL A 330 -20.68 6.45 13.74
CA VAL A 330 -21.40 6.10 14.99
C VAL A 330 -21.32 4.61 15.31
N PHE A 331 -21.31 3.75 14.30
CA PHE A 331 -21.40 2.30 14.51
C PHE A 331 -20.05 1.58 14.40
N ASP A 332 -19.80 0.66 15.33
CA ASP A 332 -18.71 -0.33 15.27
C ASP A 332 -19.23 -1.78 15.11
N ASP A 333 -20.55 -1.95 15.14
CA ASP A 333 -21.22 -3.24 15.04
C ASP A 333 -21.16 -3.79 13.60
N LYS A 334 -20.71 -5.04 13.48
CA LYS A 334 -20.48 -5.73 12.21
C LYS A 334 -21.72 -5.79 11.32
N ASP A 335 -22.89 -6.07 11.90
CA ASP A 335 -24.14 -6.21 11.16
C ASP A 335 -24.70 -4.86 10.72
N LYS A 336 -24.57 -3.83 11.55
CA LYS A 336 -24.98 -2.45 11.20
C LYS A 336 -24.08 -1.86 10.12
N ILE A 337 -22.76 -2.07 10.21
CA ILE A 337 -21.82 -1.66 9.16
C ILE A 337 -22.15 -2.37 7.85
N SER A 338 -22.38 -3.68 7.85
CA SER A 338 -22.73 -4.34 6.59
C SER A 338 -24.08 -3.88 6.03
N ALA A 339 -25.05 -3.51 6.89
CA ALA A 339 -26.35 -3.02 6.46
C ALA A 339 -26.29 -1.69 5.69
N ILE A 340 -25.33 -0.81 6.00
CA ILE A 340 -25.22 0.50 5.32
C ILE A 340 -24.71 0.40 3.87
N PHE A 341 -24.01 -0.68 3.51
CA PHE A 341 -23.59 -0.98 2.14
C PHE A 341 -24.72 -1.65 1.34
N SER A 342 -25.85 -0.94 1.22
CA SER A 342 -27.06 -1.43 0.59
C SER A 342 -27.03 -1.32 -0.95
N THR A 343 -27.93 -2.03 -1.63
CA THR A 343 -27.95 -2.18 -3.10
C THR A 343 -27.94 -0.87 -3.90
N ASN A 344 -28.88 0.03 -3.61
CA ASN A 344 -29.00 1.29 -4.36
C ASN A 344 -27.90 2.28 -3.96
N PHE A 345 -27.49 2.27 -2.69
CA PHE A 345 -26.32 3.03 -2.24
C PHE A 345 -25.08 2.61 -3.02
N MET A 346 -24.76 1.31 -3.07
CA MET A 346 -23.57 0.81 -3.75
C MET A 346 -23.59 1.09 -5.26
N LYS A 347 -24.73 0.90 -5.93
CA LYS A 347 -24.90 1.30 -7.33
C LYS A 347 -24.63 2.79 -7.53
N CYS A 348 -25.21 3.64 -6.69
CA CYS A 348 -24.97 5.08 -6.75
C CYS A 348 -23.51 5.43 -6.42
N PHE A 349 -22.90 4.77 -5.44
CA PHE A 349 -21.54 5.05 -4.97
C PHE A 349 -20.50 4.68 -6.02
N ILE A 350 -20.56 3.46 -6.56
CA ILE A 350 -19.69 2.98 -7.65
C ILE A 350 -19.86 3.87 -8.88
N ASN A 351 -21.11 4.21 -9.23
CA ASN A 351 -21.37 5.12 -10.33
C ASN A 351 -20.74 6.50 -10.04
N GLN A 352 -21.03 7.16 -8.93
CA GLN A 352 -20.49 8.51 -8.70
C GLN A 352 -18.94 8.54 -8.60
N LEU A 353 -18.29 7.45 -8.19
CA LEU A 353 -16.82 7.35 -8.20
C LEU A 353 -16.22 7.12 -9.59
N GLY A 354 -16.92 6.43 -10.50
CA GLY A 354 -16.34 5.99 -11.79
C GLY A 354 -15.93 7.11 -12.76
N ALA A 355 -16.40 8.34 -12.58
CA ALA A 355 -15.92 9.48 -13.37
C ALA A 355 -15.96 10.80 -12.57
N PRO A 356 -14.92 11.66 -12.69
CA PRO A 356 -14.80 12.89 -11.91
C PRO A 356 -15.85 13.96 -12.25
N GLU A 357 -16.36 13.95 -13.49
CA GLU A 357 -17.40 14.86 -13.98
C GLU A 357 -18.79 14.62 -13.37
N ARG A 358 -18.99 13.51 -12.63
CA ARG A 358 -20.29 13.17 -12.06
C ARG A 358 -20.62 14.11 -10.90
N TYR A 359 -21.87 14.59 -10.85
CA TYR A 359 -22.30 15.65 -9.93
C TYR A 359 -21.98 15.38 -8.45
N LEU A 360 -22.10 14.13 -7.99
CA LEU A 360 -21.83 13.75 -6.60
C LEU A 360 -20.46 13.09 -6.41
N HIS A 361 -19.54 13.19 -7.38
CA HIS A 361 -18.21 12.58 -7.29
C HIS A 361 -17.47 13.00 -6.02
N LYS A 362 -17.47 14.29 -5.67
CA LYS A 362 -16.83 14.81 -4.44
C LYS A 362 -17.46 14.22 -3.16
N ALA A 363 -18.78 14.00 -3.15
CA ALA A 363 -19.48 13.41 -2.01
C ALA A 363 -19.16 11.91 -1.87
N ALA A 364 -19.07 11.19 -2.99
CA ALA A 364 -18.63 9.81 -3.04
C ALA A 364 -17.16 9.69 -2.60
N GLN A 365 -16.26 10.53 -3.12
CA GLN A 365 -14.84 10.53 -2.73
C GLN A 365 -14.66 10.81 -1.23
N LYS A 366 -15.43 11.75 -0.66
CA LYS A 366 -15.45 11.99 0.78
C LYS A 366 -15.92 10.76 1.57
N SER A 367 -16.90 10.03 1.03
CA SER A 367 -17.39 8.79 1.67
C SER A 367 -16.35 7.68 1.61
N LEU A 368 -15.62 7.57 0.50
CA LEU A 368 -14.49 6.64 0.39
C LEU A 368 -13.37 6.96 1.38
N ARG A 369 -13.02 8.24 1.54
CA ARG A 369 -12.05 8.68 2.57
C ARG A 369 -12.54 8.35 3.98
N SER A 370 -13.84 8.48 4.23
CA SER A 370 -14.43 8.13 5.53
C SER A 370 -14.37 6.63 5.80
N ILE A 371 -14.54 5.79 4.78
CA ILE A 371 -14.34 4.32 4.88
C ILE A 371 -12.90 3.99 5.25
N LYS A 372 -11.91 4.59 4.57
CA LYS A 372 -10.49 4.39 4.87
C LYS A 372 -10.13 4.83 6.30
N SER A 373 -10.55 6.03 6.69
CA SER A 373 -10.32 6.56 8.04
C SER A 373 -11.01 5.71 9.13
N LYS A 374 -12.18 5.15 8.84
CA LYS A 374 -12.87 4.25 9.77
C LYS A 374 -12.13 2.92 9.92
N ALA A 375 -11.57 2.37 8.84
CA ALA A 375 -10.73 1.18 8.91
C ALA A 375 -9.45 1.41 9.72
N GLU A 376 -8.80 2.56 9.54
CA GLU A 376 -7.61 2.96 10.29
C GLU A 376 -7.87 3.13 11.79
N THR A 377 -9.00 3.74 12.16
CA THR A 377 -9.38 3.95 13.57
C THR A 377 -9.97 2.70 14.23
N SER A 378 -10.46 1.73 13.46
CA SER A 378 -11.13 0.53 13.96
C SER A 378 -10.73 -0.71 13.14
N PRO A 379 -9.56 -1.32 13.42
CA PRO A 379 -9.03 -2.46 12.66
C PRO A 379 -10.00 -3.66 12.53
N ALA A 380 -10.79 -3.93 13.57
CA ALA A 380 -11.68 -5.10 13.64
C ALA A 380 -12.84 -5.11 12.62
N ILE A 381 -13.14 -3.96 12.00
CA ILE A 381 -14.19 -3.83 10.98
C ILE A 381 -13.63 -3.65 9.57
N ALA A 382 -12.31 -3.50 9.40
CA ALA A 382 -11.68 -3.28 8.10
C ALA A 382 -12.00 -4.40 7.09
N SER A 383 -12.02 -5.67 7.55
CA SER A 383 -12.40 -6.82 6.72
C SER A 383 -13.86 -6.76 6.24
N ILE A 384 -14.77 -6.21 7.04
CA ILE A 384 -16.19 -6.06 6.70
C ILE A 384 -16.37 -4.93 5.70
N LEU A 385 -15.65 -3.82 5.89
CA LEU A 385 -15.64 -2.71 4.94
C LEU A 385 -15.15 -3.19 3.58
N LEU A 386 -14.02 -3.92 3.54
CA LEU A 386 -13.48 -4.44 2.28
C LEU A 386 -14.44 -5.43 1.62
N THR A 387 -14.93 -6.43 2.36
CA THR A 387 -15.86 -7.42 1.80
C THR A 387 -17.18 -6.78 1.38
N SER A 388 -17.65 -5.72 2.04
CA SER A 388 -18.88 -5.00 1.62
C SER A 388 -18.67 -4.17 0.35
N LEU A 389 -17.45 -3.72 0.05
CA LEU A 389 -17.11 -3.04 -1.20
C LEU A 389 -16.95 -4.00 -2.38
N LEU A 390 -16.38 -5.19 -2.13
CA LEU A 390 -16.04 -6.16 -3.16
C LEU A 390 -17.12 -7.23 -3.40
N SER A 391 -18.06 -7.40 -2.46
CA SER A 391 -19.06 -8.47 -2.52
C SER A 391 -20.46 -8.00 -2.14
N ARG A 392 -21.43 -8.93 -2.19
CA ARG A 392 -22.87 -8.72 -1.90
C ARG A 392 -23.49 -7.69 -2.85
N ASN A 393 -23.43 -6.42 -2.44
CA ASN A 393 -23.99 -5.28 -3.18
C ASN A 393 -22.90 -4.47 -3.90
N GLY A 394 -21.62 -4.75 -3.61
CA GLY A 394 -20.46 -4.18 -4.27
C GLY A 394 -20.09 -4.91 -5.57
N SER A 395 -18.82 -4.80 -5.97
CA SER A 395 -18.30 -5.44 -7.18
C SER A 395 -16.85 -5.87 -6.98
N PRO A 396 -16.43 -7.08 -7.40
CA PRO A 396 -15.02 -7.48 -7.39
C PRO A 396 -14.15 -6.51 -8.21
N ASN A 397 -14.71 -5.92 -9.27
CA ASN A 397 -14.06 -4.92 -10.12
C ASN A 397 -14.17 -3.49 -9.56
N PHE A 398 -14.45 -3.30 -8.27
CA PHE A 398 -14.65 -1.99 -7.66
C PHE A 398 -13.50 -1.02 -7.98
N GLU A 399 -12.25 -1.44 -7.77
CA GLU A 399 -11.08 -0.58 -8.03
C GLU A 399 -10.91 -0.23 -9.51
N SER A 400 -11.14 -1.20 -10.40
CA SER A 400 -11.06 -0.99 -11.84
C SER A 400 -12.11 0.01 -12.33
N ILE A 401 -13.36 -0.13 -11.85
CA ILE A 401 -14.47 0.77 -12.24
C ILE A 401 -14.28 2.16 -11.64
N THR A 402 -13.85 2.24 -10.39
CA THR A 402 -13.75 3.52 -9.66
C THR A 402 -12.42 4.23 -9.86
N LYS A 403 -11.41 3.54 -10.41
CA LYS A 403 -10.01 4.01 -10.48
C LYS A 403 -9.49 4.43 -9.09
N THR A 404 -9.81 3.66 -8.05
CA THR A 404 -9.37 3.93 -6.68
C THR A 404 -8.67 2.73 -6.06
N LYS A 405 -7.65 2.97 -5.23
CA LYS A 405 -6.96 1.93 -4.43
C LYS A 405 -7.59 1.84 -3.04
N VAL A 406 -8.15 0.69 -2.68
CA VAL A 406 -8.85 0.37 -1.42
C VAL A 406 -8.40 -0.96 -0.83
N ILE A 407 -8.08 -1.98 -1.63
CA ILE A 407 -7.78 -3.34 -1.16
C ILE A 407 -6.54 -3.35 -0.27
N GLU A 408 -5.43 -2.84 -0.78
CA GLU A 408 -4.15 -2.77 -0.06
C GLU A 408 -4.25 -1.92 1.23
N PRO A 409 -4.79 -0.68 1.22
CA PRO A 409 -4.96 0.09 2.45
C PRO A 409 -5.88 -0.59 3.49
N LEU A 410 -7.02 -1.14 3.08
CA LEU A 410 -7.94 -1.80 4.02
C LEU A 410 -7.35 -3.10 4.59
N PHE A 411 -6.54 -3.82 3.82
CA PHE A 411 -5.83 -5.00 4.30
C PHE A 411 -4.75 -4.63 5.32
N SER A 412 -3.97 -3.56 5.08
CA SER A 412 -2.91 -3.13 6.00
C SER A 412 -3.47 -2.65 7.35
N TYR A 413 -4.60 -1.95 7.34
CA TYR A 413 -5.30 -1.50 8.56
C TYR A 413 -6.02 -2.62 9.33
N ALA A 414 -6.29 -3.77 8.70
CA ALA A 414 -7.00 -4.86 9.36
C ALA A 414 -6.16 -5.51 10.47
N ASP A 415 -6.85 -5.98 11.52
CA ASP A 415 -6.25 -6.84 12.53
C ASP A 415 -5.96 -8.26 11.97
N GLU A 416 -5.25 -9.09 12.73
CA GLU A 416 -4.83 -10.43 12.26
C GLU A 416 -6.03 -11.29 11.81
N GLN A 417 -7.10 -11.30 12.60
CA GLN A 417 -8.32 -12.04 12.25
C GLN A 417 -9.02 -11.43 11.02
N GLY A 418 -9.01 -10.10 10.89
CA GLY A 418 -9.52 -9.38 9.73
C GLY A 418 -8.76 -9.74 8.46
N ARG A 419 -7.43 -9.77 8.49
CA ARG A 419 -6.58 -10.18 7.35
C ARG A 419 -6.87 -11.61 6.91
N LEU A 420 -7.00 -12.55 7.86
CA LEU A 420 -7.40 -13.92 7.55
C LEU A 420 -8.79 -14.00 6.91
N THR A 421 -9.75 -13.20 7.41
CA THR A 421 -11.10 -13.13 6.82
C THR A 421 -11.06 -12.60 5.39
N ILE A 422 -10.20 -11.61 5.10
CA ILE A 422 -10.00 -11.08 3.75
C ILE A 422 -9.39 -12.14 2.82
N ILE A 423 -8.36 -12.86 3.27
CA ILE A 423 -7.74 -13.94 2.48
C ILE A 423 -8.75 -15.06 2.19
N GLN A 424 -9.55 -15.46 3.19
CA GLN A 424 -10.63 -16.42 3.01
C GLN A 424 -11.71 -15.93 2.03
N PHE A 425 -11.98 -14.63 2.00
CA PHE A 425 -12.86 -14.03 1.00
C PHE A 425 -12.28 -14.20 -0.42
N PHE A 426 -11.00 -13.86 -0.65
CA PHE A 426 -10.37 -14.08 -1.95
C PHE A 426 -10.31 -15.56 -2.35
N LYS A 427 -10.04 -16.46 -1.39
CA LYS A 427 -10.15 -17.92 -1.59
C LYS A 427 -11.54 -18.34 -2.08
N SER A 428 -12.60 -17.73 -1.53
CA SER A 428 -13.97 -18.01 -1.97
C SER A 428 -14.24 -17.53 -3.39
N LEU A 429 -13.65 -16.40 -3.80
CA LEU A 429 -13.75 -15.89 -5.18
C LEU A 429 -12.99 -16.79 -6.17
N VAL A 430 -11.88 -17.39 -5.78
CA VAL A 430 -11.16 -18.37 -6.62
C VAL A 430 -11.99 -19.62 -6.88
N LEU A 431 -12.70 -20.10 -5.85
CA LEU A 431 -13.56 -21.29 -5.92
C LEU A 431 -14.83 -21.06 -6.73
N LYS A 432 -15.52 -19.94 -6.49
CA LYS A 432 -16.81 -19.59 -7.11
C LYS A 432 -16.75 -18.16 -7.67
N PRO A 433 -16.09 -17.96 -8.83
CA PRO A 433 -16.11 -16.67 -9.51
C PRO A 433 -17.53 -16.30 -9.94
N ASP A 434 -17.86 -15.01 -9.89
CA ASP A 434 -19.13 -14.46 -10.36
C ASP A 434 -19.05 -14.20 -11.88
N ALA A 435 -18.87 -15.27 -12.66
CA ALA A 435 -18.71 -15.24 -14.11
C ALA A 435 -19.28 -16.51 -14.77
N GLU A 436 -19.88 -16.36 -15.95
CA GLU A 436 -20.56 -17.45 -16.67
C GLU A 436 -19.66 -18.13 -17.72
N ASP A 437 -18.68 -17.41 -18.29
CA ASP A 437 -17.77 -17.93 -19.32
C ASP A 437 -16.38 -18.30 -18.77
N ALA A 438 -15.78 -19.35 -19.33
CA ALA A 438 -14.49 -19.89 -18.90
C ALA A 438 -13.36 -18.84 -18.89
N LYS A 439 -13.34 -17.92 -19.86
CA LYS A 439 -12.28 -16.89 -19.98
C LYS A 439 -12.41 -15.84 -18.88
N SER A 440 -13.62 -15.42 -18.55
CA SER A 440 -13.88 -14.49 -17.43
C SER A 440 -13.63 -15.14 -16.07
N ILE A 441 -13.93 -16.44 -15.93
CA ILE A 441 -13.60 -17.25 -14.75
C ILE A 441 -12.08 -17.26 -14.54
N GLU A 442 -11.29 -17.55 -15.59
CA GLU A 442 -9.82 -17.53 -15.52
C GLU A 442 -9.28 -16.15 -15.13
N LYS A 443 -9.77 -15.08 -15.76
CA LYS A 443 -9.38 -13.71 -15.41
C LYS A 443 -9.70 -13.34 -13.97
N SER A 444 -10.87 -13.77 -13.47
CA SER A 444 -11.27 -13.53 -12.08
C SER A 444 -10.35 -14.26 -11.10
N ARG A 445 -10.00 -15.52 -11.39
CA ARG A 445 -9.05 -16.29 -10.59
C ARG A 445 -7.65 -15.70 -10.62
N GLN A 446 -7.18 -15.27 -11.79
CA GLN A 446 -5.91 -14.57 -11.95
C GLN A 446 -5.89 -13.28 -11.11
N TRP A 447 -6.92 -12.44 -11.23
CA TRP A 447 -7.05 -11.23 -10.43
C TRP A 447 -7.02 -11.52 -8.93
N ALA A 448 -7.76 -12.52 -8.45
CA ALA A 448 -7.75 -12.88 -7.04
C ALA A 448 -6.35 -13.36 -6.57
N ALA A 449 -5.64 -14.12 -7.41
CA ALA A 449 -4.26 -14.53 -7.14
C ALA A 449 -3.29 -13.33 -7.13
N ASP A 450 -3.47 -12.36 -8.02
CA ASP A 450 -2.71 -11.11 -8.06
C ASP A 450 -2.92 -10.29 -6.79
N GLN A 451 -4.16 -10.20 -6.30
CA GLN A 451 -4.45 -9.50 -5.04
C GLN A 451 -3.79 -10.17 -3.83
N LEU A 452 -3.80 -11.51 -3.77
CA LEU A 452 -3.11 -12.25 -2.70
C LEU A 452 -1.58 -12.04 -2.74
N LEU A 453 -0.98 -12.00 -3.93
CA LEU A 453 0.45 -11.69 -4.08
C LEU A 453 0.76 -10.24 -3.69
N SER A 454 -0.09 -9.29 -4.12
CA SER A 454 0.05 -7.87 -3.79
C SER A 454 0.03 -7.63 -2.28
N MET A 455 -0.84 -8.33 -1.52
CA MET A 455 -0.87 -8.24 -0.06
C MET A 455 0.46 -8.58 0.62
N ILE A 456 1.25 -9.50 0.05
CA ILE A 456 2.58 -9.83 0.56
C ILE A 456 3.58 -8.74 0.19
N ARG A 457 3.57 -8.30 -1.08
CA ARG A 457 4.48 -7.26 -1.59
C ARG A 457 4.31 -5.91 -0.88
N SER A 458 3.08 -5.52 -0.57
CA SER A 458 2.77 -4.24 0.07
C SER A 458 3.01 -4.22 1.58
N ASN A 459 3.13 -5.37 2.24
CA ASN A 459 3.22 -5.47 3.70
C ASN A 459 4.55 -6.06 4.19
N LYS A 460 5.68 -5.73 3.53
CA LYS A 460 7.00 -6.30 3.85
C LYS A 460 7.40 -6.18 5.34
N ALA A 461 7.06 -5.06 5.99
CA ALA A 461 7.37 -4.83 7.41
C ALA A 461 6.35 -5.46 8.39
N GLY A 462 5.19 -5.91 7.91
CA GLY A 462 4.05 -6.37 8.71
C GLY A 462 3.66 -7.83 8.49
N LEU A 463 4.55 -8.63 7.90
CA LEU A 463 4.32 -10.06 7.61
C LEU A 463 4.11 -10.86 8.90
N GLN A 464 3.12 -11.75 8.90
CA GLN A 464 2.85 -12.66 10.02
C GLN A 464 2.71 -14.09 9.49
N LYS A 465 3.25 -15.05 10.24
CA LYS A 465 3.34 -16.45 9.81
C LYS A 465 1.97 -17.08 9.51
N THR A 466 0.93 -16.66 10.22
CA THR A 466 -0.44 -17.17 10.11
C THR A 466 -1.03 -16.94 8.73
N TRP A 467 -1.15 -15.67 8.33
CA TRP A 467 -1.81 -15.33 7.07
C TRP A 467 -0.93 -15.57 5.83
N VAL A 468 0.40 -15.48 5.96
CA VAL A 468 1.31 -15.86 4.87
C VAL A 468 1.20 -17.36 4.58
N SER A 469 1.10 -18.21 5.61
CA SER A 469 0.89 -19.65 5.42
C SER A 469 -0.42 -19.93 4.69
N GLU A 470 -1.53 -19.26 5.05
CA GLU A 470 -2.81 -19.44 4.35
C GLU A 470 -2.72 -19.05 2.86
N ILE A 471 -1.99 -18.00 2.50
CA ILE A 471 -1.78 -17.62 1.09
C ILE A 471 -0.97 -18.69 0.35
N ILE A 472 0.09 -19.22 0.96
CA ILE A 472 0.88 -20.31 0.38
C ILE A 472 0.01 -21.55 0.20
N ASP A 473 -0.79 -21.93 1.20
CA ASP A 473 -1.68 -23.09 1.15
C ASP A 473 -2.74 -22.92 0.04
N ILE A 474 -3.25 -21.70 -0.17
CA ILE A 474 -4.12 -21.35 -1.30
C ILE A 474 -3.40 -21.57 -2.63
N PHE A 475 -2.19 -21.01 -2.81
CA PHE A 475 -1.45 -21.17 -4.06
C PHE A 475 -1.07 -22.63 -4.33
N VAL A 476 -0.70 -23.38 -3.29
CA VAL A 476 -0.40 -24.81 -3.36
C VAL A 476 -1.64 -25.60 -3.80
N LEU A 477 -2.76 -25.40 -3.12
CA LEU A 477 -4.00 -26.14 -3.37
C LEU A 477 -4.50 -25.95 -4.81
N TYR A 478 -4.56 -24.70 -5.28
CA TYR A 478 -5.09 -24.39 -6.61
C TYR A 478 -4.05 -24.52 -7.73
N GLY A 479 -2.76 -24.55 -7.41
CA GLY A 479 -1.68 -24.75 -8.38
C GLY A 479 -1.34 -26.21 -8.67
N HIS A 480 -1.41 -27.09 -7.66
CA HIS A 480 -0.90 -28.46 -7.77
C HIS A 480 -1.96 -29.56 -7.62
N PHE A 481 -3.23 -29.22 -7.36
CA PHE A 481 -4.28 -30.22 -7.18
C PHE A 481 -5.50 -29.97 -8.08
N ASN A 482 -6.08 -31.08 -8.54
CA ASN A 482 -7.38 -31.14 -9.18
C ASN A 482 -8.46 -31.27 -8.09
N ILE A 483 -9.27 -30.22 -7.93
CA ILE A 483 -10.21 -30.12 -6.81
C ILE A 483 -11.47 -30.94 -7.09
N LYS A 484 -11.74 -31.93 -6.23
CA LYS A 484 -12.89 -32.85 -6.32
C LYS A 484 -14.06 -32.43 -5.43
N SER A 485 -14.33 -31.12 -5.35
CA SER A 485 -15.44 -30.62 -4.53
C SER A 485 -16.78 -30.88 -5.23
N LYS A 486 -17.79 -31.35 -4.48
CA LYS A 486 -19.17 -31.53 -4.96
C LYS A 486 -19.82 -30.24 -5.46
N ASP A 487 -19.26 -29.09 -5.07
CA ASP A 487 -19.75 -27.75 -5.40
C ASP A 487 -19.18 -27.20 -6.72
N ILE A 488 -18.26 -27.91 -7.39
CA ILE A 488 -17.61 -27.46 -8.63
C ILE A 488 -18.27 -28.17 -9.82
N THR A 489 -18.98 -27.40 -10.64
CA THR A 489 -19.53 -27.86 -11.93
C THR A 489 -18.40 -28.06 -12.95
N PRO A 490 -18.61 -28.81 -14.05
CA PRO A 490 -17.59 -29.00 -15.10
C PRO A 490 -17.02 -27.67 -15.64
N GLU A 491 -17.86 -26.63 -15.72
CA GLU A 491 -17.52 -25.28 -16.18
C GLU A 491 -16.62 -24.51 -15.19
N LEU A 492 -16.65 -24.89 -13.90
CA LEU A 492 -15.81 -24.31 -12.85
C LEU A 492 -14.54 -25.13 -12.59
N THR A 493 -14.23 -26.12 -13.44
CA THR A 493 -12.98 -26.88 -13.29
C THR A 493 -11.76 -25.97 -13.43
N PHE A 494 -10.67 -26.35 -12.77
CA PHE A 494 -9.42 -25.61 -12.83
C PHE A 494 -8.68 -26.01 -14.10
N SER A 495 -8.53 -25.06 -15.02
CA SER A 495 -7.75 -25.27 -16.24
C SER A 495 -6.26 -25.40 -15.92
N SER A 496 -5.50 -26.03 -16.82
CA SER A 496 -4.04 -26.05 -16.75
C SER A 496 -3.45 -24.63 -16.71
N THR A 497 -4.04 -23.70 -17.46
CA THR A 497 -3.66 -22.27 -17.44
C THR A 497 -3.82 -21.67 -16.06
N THR A 498 -4.97 -21.88 -15.40
CA THR A 498 -5.21 -21.41 -14.03
C THR A 498 -4.17 -22.00 -13.08
N GLN A 499 -3.95 -23.31 -13.13
CA GLN A 499 -2.96 -23.98 -12.28
C GLN A 499 -1.56 -23.40 -12.46
N THR A 500 -1.13 -23.16 -13.71
CA THR A 500 0.14 -22.51 -14.03
C THR A 500 0.21 -21.08 -13.46
N THR A 501 -0.86 -20.29 -13.53
CA THR A 501 -0.91 -18.97 -12.90
C THR A 501 -0.66 -19.05 -11.40
N PHE A 502 -1.32 -19.97 -10.69
CA PHE A 502 -1.13 -20.12 -9.24
C PHE A 502 0.30 -20.60 -8.88
N ARG A 503 0.91 -21.48 -9.69
CA ARG A 503 2.33 -21.88 -9.55
C ARG A 503 3.29 -20.69 -9.75
N ILE A 504 3.05 -19.86 -10.76
CA ILE A 504 3.86 -18.65 -11.00
C ILE A 504 3.72 -17.68 -9.81
N ARG A 505 2.50 -17.45 -9.30
CA ARG A 505 2.27 -16.58 -8.14
C ARG A 505 2.87 -17.16 -6.85
N LEU A 506 2.85 -18.47 -6.66
CA LEU A 506 3.58 -19.15 -5.59
C LEU A 506 5.08 -18.84 -5.70
N SER A 507 5.66 -18.98 -6.89
CA SER A 507 7.08 -18.70 -7.12
C SER A 507 7.43 -17.23 -6.81
N SER A 508 6.62 -16.28 -7.29
CA SER A 508 6.81 -14.85 -6.98
C SER A 508 6.66 -14.54 -5.49
N CYS A 509 5.69 -15.17 -4.81
CA CYS A 509 5.50 -15.08 -3.38
C CYS A 509 6.73 -15.58 -2.62
N LEU A 510 7.24 -16.76 -2.97
CA LEU A 510 8.42 -17.35 -2.32
C LEU A 510 9.68 -16.49 -2.53
N SER A 511 9.85 -15.89 -3.70
CA SER A 511 10.97 -14.96 -3.97
C SER A 511 10.95 -13.78 -3.00
N GLU A 512 9.79 -13.12 -2.83
CA GLU A 512 9.64 -11.98 -1.93
C GLU A 512 9.94 -12.36 -0.47
N LEU A 513 9.51 -13.54 -0.04
CA LEU A 513 9.73 -14.03 1.32
C LEU A 513 11.21 -14.40 1.58
N ILE A 514 11.93 -14.92 0.58
CA ILE A 514 13.36 -15.21 0.68
C ILE A 514 14.17 -13.91 0.77
N GLU A 515 13.73 -12.85 0.10
CA GLU A 515 14.41 -11.55 0.11
C GLU A 515 14.22 -10.80 1.42
N ASN A 516 13.07 -10.94 2.07
CA ASN A 516 12.79 -10.22 3.31
C ASN A 516 13.64 -10.71 4.49
N PRO A 517 14.58 -9.90 5.02
CA PRO A 517 15.51 -10.34 6.07
C PRO A 517 14.81 -10.68 7.39
N ASP A 518 13.72 -10.01 7.72
CA ASP A 518 12.98 -10.17 8.99
C ASP A 518 12.10 -11.42 8.99
N PHE A 519 11.95 -12.09 7.84
CA PHE A 519 11.02 -13.20 7.65
C PHE A 519 11.69 -14.50 7.17
N ARG A 520 13.03 -14.58 7.25
CA ARG A 520 13.83 -15.76 6.85
C ARG A 520 13.97 -16.83 7.94
N GLU A 521 13.34 -16.67 9.09
CA GLU A 521 13.39 -17.68 10.17
C GLU A 521 12.84 -19.05 9.74
N LEU A 522 11.97 -19.07 8.73
CA LEU A 522 11.38 -20.26 8.14
C LEU A 522 11.83 -20.40 6.69
N VAL A 523 12.04 -21.65 6.25
CA VAL A 523 12.26 -21.96 4.84
C VAL A 523 10.89 -22.05 4.16
N TRP A 524 10.37 -20.93 3.66
CA TRP A 524 9.03 -20.87 3.07
C TRP A 524 8.78 -21.86 1.92
N PRO A 525 9.75 -22.14 1.03
CA PRO A 525 9.60 -23.21 0.04
C PRO A 525 9.41 -24.60 0.69
N ALA A 526 10.07 -24.87 1.82
CA ALA A 526 9.88 -26.12 2.56
C ALA A 526 8.46 -26.20 3.13
N LYS A 527 7.93 -25.09 3.66
CA LYS A 527 6.54 -25.02 4.11
C LYS A 527 5.54 -25.33 2.99
N ALA A 528 5.76 -24.78 1.79
CA ALA A 528 4.91 -25.06 0.62
C ALA A 528 4.95 -26.55 0.23
N VAL A 529 6.14 -27.15 0.18
CA VAL A 529 6.36 -28.57 -0.09
C VAL A 529 5.70 -29.46 0.97
N LEU A 530 5.87 -29.15 2.25
CA LEU A 530 5.24 -29.91 3.34
C LEU A 530 3.71 -29.79 3.29
N SER A 531 3.17 -28.63 2.90
CA SER A 531 1.73 -28.44 2.66
C SER A 531 1.22 -29.35 1.53
N ILE A 532 1.96 -29.46 0.41
CA ILE A 532 1.66 -30.45 -0.65
C ILE A 532 1.62 -31.87 -0.07
N GLN A 533 2.59 -32.23 0.77
CA GLN A 533 2.64 -33.56 1.38
C GLN A 533 1.43 -33.84 2.29
N GLU A 534 0.98 -32.85 3.05
CA GLU A 534 -0.19 -32.94 3.93
C GLU A 534 -1.46 -33.14 3.10
N ILE A 535 -1.68 -32.32 2.07
CA ILE A 535 -2.86 -32.41 1.20
C ILE A 535 -2.89 -33.75 0.42
N GLN A 536 -1.73 -34.27 -0.01
CA GLN A 536 -1.62 -35.59 -0.64
C GLN A 536 -2.04 -36.72 0.32
N LYS A 537 -1.68 -36.64 1.60
CA LYS A 537 -2.06 -37.65 2.61
C LYS A 537 -3.55 -37.61 2.94
N ASP A 538 -4.16 -36.43 2.91
CA ASP A 538 -5.60 -36.27 3.14
C ASP A 538 -6.44 -36.95 2.03
N GLY A 539 -5.88 -37.11 0.83
CA GLY A 539 -6.49 -37.87 -0.28
C GLY A 539 -7.79 -37.27 -0.84
N ALA A 540 -8.16 -36.07 -0.40
CA ALA A 540 -9.39 -35.40 -0.80
C ALA A 540 -9.35 -34.87 -2.24
N ASN A 541 -8.19 -34.41 -2.69
CA ASN A 541 -7.95 -33.90 -4.04
C ASN A 541 -6.87 -34.72 -4.74
N GLU A 542 -6.96 -34.79 -6.06
CA GLU A 542 -5.96 -35.51 -6.87
C GLU A 542 -4.82 -34.59 -7.23
N PHE A 543 -3.59 -35.09 -7.14
CA PHE A 543 -2.42 -34.33 -7.54
C PHE A 543 -2.46 -34.08 -9.05
N ALA A 544 -2.18 -32.85 -9.49
CA ALA A 544 -2.39 -32.43 -10.87
C ALA A 544 -1.42 -33.12 -11.86
N ILE A 545 -0.27 -33.57 -11.37
CA ILE A 545 0.74 -34.27 -12.17
C ILE A 545 0.77 -35.75 -11.75
N THR A 546 0.93 -36.63 -12.73
CA THR A 546 1.18 -38.06 -12.48
C THR A 546 2.68 -38.32 -12.49
N PHE A 547 3.17 -39.01 -11.47
CA PHE A 547 4.58 -39.44 -11.39
C PHE A 547 4.70 -40.93 -11.59
N ASP A 548 5.75 -41.34 -12.31
CA ASP A 548 6.16 -42.73 -12.40
C ASP A 548 6.74 -43.24 -11.07
N GLY A 549 6.82 -44.57 -10.90
CA GLY A 549 7.22 -45.19 -9.63
C GLY A 549 8.56 -44.71 -9.08
N ASP A 550 9.56 -44.56 -9.96
CA ASP A 550 10.89 -44.11 -9.58
C ASP A 550 10.90 -42.65 -9.08
N ILE A 551 10.12 -41.78 -9.72
CA ILE A 551 9.97 -40.37 -9.32
C ILE A 551 9.24 -40.29 -7.98
N GLN A 552 8.20 -41.09 -7.77
CA GLN A 552 7.48 -41.13 -6.49
C GLN A 552 8.37 -41.56 -5.32
N ASP A 553 9.24 -42.56 -5.54
CA ASP A 553 10.19 -43.01 -4.53
C ASP A 553 11.20 -41.92 -4.17
N GLU A 554 11.68 -41.16 -5.17
CA GLU A 554 12.60 -40.05 -4.94
C GLU A 554 11.93 -38.89 -4.19
N VAL A 555 10.73 -38.49 -4.62
CA VAL A 555 9.88 -37.51 -3.91
C VAL A 555 9.70 -37.89 -2.44
N ALA A 556 9.43 -39.17 -2.16
CA ALA A 556 9.29 -39.67 -0.78
C ALA A 556 10.58 -39.60 0.03
N LYS A 557 11.75 -39.80 -0.60
CA LYS A 557 13.07 -39.61 0.05
C LYS A 557 13.31 -38.14 0.37
N VAL A 558 13.07 -37.24 -0.59
CA VAL A 558 13.27 -35.78 -0.42
C VAL A 558 12.36 -35.25 0.68
N PHE A 559 11.07 -35.64 0.73
CA PHE A 559 10.17 -35.27 1.83
C PHE A 559 10.70 -35.67 3.22
N LYS A 560 11.33 -36.85 3.34
CA LYS A 560 11.98 -37.29 4.59
C LYS A 560 13.23 -36.48 4.92
N ILE A 561 13.93 -35.94 3.93
CA ILE A 561 15.08 -35.05 4.15
C ILE A 561 14.59 -33.68 4.61
N VAL A 562 13.69 -33.05 3.87
CA VAL A 562 13.11 -31.72 4.20
C VAL A 562 12.49 -31.74 5.59
N SER A 563 11.63 -32.72 5.91
CA SER A 563 11.04 -32.84 7.27
C SER A 563 12.05 -33.10 8.39
N ARG A 564 13.24 -33.63 8.10
CA ARG A 564 14.33 -33.75 9.09
C ARG A 564 15.08 -32.44 9.28
N LEU A 565 15.24 -31.65 8.23
CA LEU A 565 15.88 -30.34 8.25
C LEU A 565 14.99 -29.31 8.99
N ASP A 566 13.69 -29.30 8.69
CA ASP A 566 12.69 -28.39 9.28
C ASP A 566 12.60 -28.53 10.81
N LYS A 567 12.62 -29.76 11.35
CA LYS A 567 12.50 -30.06 12.80
C LYS A 567 13.52 -29.35 13.69
N LYS A 568 14.67 -28.94 13.15
CA LYS A 568 15.74 -28.29 13.91
C LYS A 568 15.85 -26.79 13.62
N SER A 569 14.91 -26.21 12.85
CA SER A 569 14.86 -24.83 12.35
C SER A 569 16.26 -24.27 12.04
N PRO A 570 16.74 -24.43 10.80
CA PRO A 570 18.12 -24.08 10.47
C PRO A 570 18.37 -22.58 10.69
N ALA A 571 19.53 -22.24 11.26
CA ALA A 571 19.94 -20.85 11.37
C ALA A 571 20.08 -20.23 9.97
N ILE A 572 19.65 -18.97 9.82
CA ILE A 572 19.75 -18.22 8.56
C ILE A 572 21.21 -18.18 8.10
N GLY A 573 21.46 -18.52 6.83
CA GLY A 573 22.80 -18.59 6.25
C GLY A 573 23.62 -19.82 6.66
N SER A 574 23.03 -20.79 7.37
CA SER A 574 23.68 -22.07 7.62
C SER A 574 23.58 -22.99 6.40
N ARG A 575 24.55 -23.90 6.25
CA ARG A 575 24.51 -24.96 5.23
C ARG A 575 23.21 -25.76 5.26
N ARG A 576 22.62 -25.99 6.44
CA ARG A 576 21.33 -26.68 6.59
C ARG A 576 20.18 -25.90 5.94
N TYR A 577 20.14 -24.58 6.15
CA TYR A 577 19.15 -23.72 5.51
C TYR A 577 19.26 -23.79 3.98
N ALA A 578 20.50 -23.74 3.47
CA ALA A 578 20.78 -23.81 2.05
C ALA A 578 20.31 -25.14 1.43
N PHE A 579 20.63 -26.28 2.04
CA PHE A 579 20.16 -27.59 1.55
C PHE A 579 18.64 -27.74 1.62
N GLU A 580 18.00 -27.30 2.71
CA GLU A 580 16.55 -27.36 2.83
C GLU A 580 15.86 -26.52 1.76
N LEU A 581 16.41 -25.34 1.46
CA LEU A 581 15.92 -24.46 0.41
C LEU A 581 16.06 -25.10 -0.98
N MET A 582 17.24 -25.64 -1.31
CA MET A 582 17.49 -26.29 -2.61
C MET A 582 16.61 -27.52 -2.82
N TYR A 583 16.53 -28.43 -1.85
CA TYR A 583 15.67 -29.61 -1.95
C TYR A 583 14.21 -29.22 -2.15
N SER A 584 13.75 -28.19 -1.45
CA SER A 584 12.36 -27.74 -1.57
C SER A 584 12.07 -27.13 -2.94
N LEU A 585 13.01 -26.36 -3.51
CA LEU A 585 12.83 -25.73 -4.81
C LEU A 585 12.93 -26.71 -5.98
N LEU A 586 13.86 -27.67 -5.94
CA LEU A 586 13.91 -28.77 -6.91
C LEU A 586 12.63 -29.59 -6.88
N LEU A 587 12.11 -29.87 -5.68
CA LEU A 587 10.87 -30.61 -5.54
C LEU A 587 9.66 -29.81 -6.08
N LEU A 588 9.63 -28.49 -5.89
CA LEU A 588 8.62 -27.63 -6.52
C LEU A 588 8.74 -27.59 -8.05
N GLN A 589 9.96 -27.60 -8.62
CA GLN A 589 10.17 -27.70 -10.07
C GLN A 589 9.63 -29.03 -10.62
N LEU A 590 9.92 -30.14 -9.94
CA LEU A 590 9.35 -31.44 -10.29
C LEU A 590 7.82 -31.42 -10.22
N PHE A 591 7.24 -30.77 -9.20
CA PHE A 591 5.80 -30.56 -9.06
C PHE A 591 5.19 -29.57 -10.05
N ASN A 592 6.02 -28.83 -10.79
CA ASN A 592 5.61 -28.00 -11.91
C ASN A 592 5.67 -28.75 -13.26
N GLY A 593 6.27 -29.94 -13.29
CA GLY A 593 6.45 -30.77 -14.49
C GLY A 593 7.83 -30.67 -15.12
N GLU A 594 8.79 -30.03 -14.45
CA GLU A 594 10.20 -29.97 -14.89
C GLU A 594 10.93 -31.24 -14.43
N PHE A 595 10.85 -32.31 -15.21
CA PHE A 595 11.44 -33.61 -14.84
C PHE A 595 12.98 -33.60 -14.80
N ASP A 596 13.64 -32.70 -15.52
CA ASP A 596 15.10 -32.49 -15.48
C ASP A 596 15.61 -32.13 -14.08
N ALA A 597 14.73 -31.68 -13.17
CA ALA A 597 15.07 -31.48 -11.77
C ALA A 597 15.46 -32.78 -11.04
N MET A 598 15.12 -33.95 -11.60
CA MET A 598 15.51 -35.26 -11.04
C MET A 598 17.02 -35.47 -11.04
N ASP A 599 17.71 -35.10 -12.10
CA ASP A 599 19.17 -35.27 -12.19
C ASP A 599 19.86 -34.34 -11.19
N MET A 600 19.39 -33.07 -11.12
CA MET A 600 19.86 -32.10 -10.11
C MET A 600 19.60 -32.57 -8.67
N LEU A 601 18.52 -33.31 -8.42
CA LEU A 601 18.23 -33.89 -7.10
C LEU A 601 19.23 -34.99 -6.73
N GLN A 602 19.60 -35.85 -7.68
CA GLN A 602 20.58 -36.91 -7.47
C GLN A 602 21.96 -36.33 -7.13
N ASP A 603 22.39 -35.32 -7.89
CA ASP A 603 23.63 -34.59 -7.61
C ASP A 603 23.58 -33.90 -6.24
N LEU A 604 22.45 -33.27 -5.90
CA LEU A 604 22.26 -32.65 -4.59
C LEU A 604 22.31 -33.68 -3.45
N HIS A 605 21.85 -34.92 -3.66
CA HIS A 605 22.03 -36.00 -2.67
C HIS A 605 23.49 -36.28 -2.40
N ILE A 606 24.32 -36.38 -3.43
CA ILE A 606 25.77 -36.62 -3.29
C ILE A 606 26.40 -35.49 -2.47
N VAL A 607 26.13 -34.23 -2.84
CA VAL A 607 26.65 -33.06 -2.14
C VAL A 607 26.18 -33.01 -0.68
N TYR A 608 24.90 -33.30 -0.42
CA TYR A 608 24.33 -33.31 0.93
C TYR A 608 24.92 -34.41 1.82
N GLU A 609 25.18 -35.61 1.27
CA GLU A 609 25.77 -36.71 2.03
C GLU A 609 27.21 -36.40 2.47
N ARG A 610 27.98 -35.73 1.61
CA ARG A 610 29.40 -35.43 1.83
C ARG A 610 29.61 -34.17 2.67
N ILE A 611 28.96 -33.05 2.32
CA ILE A 611 29.19 -31.74 2.96
C ILE A 611 28.07 -31.36 3.95
N GLY A 612 26.86 -31.89 3.78
CA GLY A 612 25.66 -31.50 4.54
C GLY A 612 25.46 -32.20 5.88
N LYS A 613 25.97 -33.42 6.06
CA LYS A 613 25.87 -34.17 7.34
C LYS A 613 27.00 -33.77 8.28
N SER A 614 26.67 -33.23 9.45
CA SER A 614 27.67 -32.84 10.45
C SER A 614 28.59 -34.01 10.83
N LYS A 615 29.91 -33.78 10.92
CA LYS A 615 31.00 -34.73 11.26
C LYS A 615 30.78 -35.64 12.51
N LYS A 616 29.68 -35.48 13.25
CA LYS A 616 29.26 -36.36 14.37
C LYS A 616 28.54 -37.64 13.90
N GLU A 617 27.81 -37.64 12.78
CA GLU A 617 27.06 -38.84 12.33
C GLU A 617 27.93 -39.83 11.52
N SER A 618 29.01 -39.36 10.89
CA SER A 618 29.97 -40.22 10.16
C SER A 618 30.81 -41.11 11.08
N LYS A 619 31.07 -40.68 12.33
CA LYS A 619 31.83 -41.47 13.32
C LYS A 619 31.09 -42.72 13.81
N GLU A 620 29.76 -42.69 13.95
CA GLU A 620 28.98 -43.86 14.40
C GLU A 620 28.88 -44.97 13.34
N LYS A 621 28.99 -44.64 12.04
CA LYS A 621 29.03 -45.66 10.96
C LYS A 621 30.44 -46.22 10.74
N LYS A 622 31.51 -45.43 10.88
CA LYS A 622 32.91 -45.91 10.75
C LYS A 622 33.30 -46.90 11.88
N ASP A 623 32.67 -46.85 13.06
CA ASP A 623 32.97 -47.80 14.16
C ASP A 623 32.49 -49.24 13.92
N LYS A 624 31.55 -49.50 12.98
CA LYS A 624 31.13 -50.88 12.65
C LYS A 624 32.03 -51.60 11.65
N HIS A 625 32.82 -50.87 10.85
CA HIS A 625 33.72 -51.45 9.85
C HIS A 625 35.20 -51.53 10.27
N ARG A 626 35.53 -51.10 11.49
CA ARG A 626 36.90 -50.98 12.02
C ARG A 626 37.62 -52.30 12.30
N HIS A 627 37.04 -53.47 11.98
CA HIS A 627 37.69 -54.76 12.22
C HIS A 627 38.40 -55.43 11.03
N LYS A 628 38.51 -54.81 9.83
CA LYS A 628 39.19 -55.50 8.72
C LYS A 628 40.14 -54.73 7.79
N ARG A 629 40.52 -53.49 8.06
CA ARG A 629 41.59 -52.84 7.28
C ARG A 629 42.42 -51.94 8.17
N GLN A 630 43.57 -52.47 8.60
CA GLN A 630 44.59 -51.73 9.34
C GLN A 630 45.91 -51.94 8.59
N LYS A 631 46.10 -51.19 7.49
CA LYS A 631 47.39 -50.91 6.85
C LYS A 631 47.19 -50.02 5.61
N HIS A 632 47.09 -48.72 5.83
CA HIS A 632 47.61 -47.62 5.00
C HIS A 632 47.17 -46.34 5.72
N GLY A 633 48.09 -45.70 6.42
CA GLY A 633 47.85 -44.46 7.16
C GLY A 633 48.82 -43.42 6.62
N ASP A 634 48.26 -42.51 5.82
CA ASP A 634 48.67 -41.12 5.52
C ASP A 634 47.88 -40.60 4.29
N HIS A 635 47.30 -41.50 3.49
CA HIS A 635 46.58 -41.16 2.25
C HIS A 635 45.11 -40.73 2.46
N ASP A 636 44.49 -41.10 3.59
CA ASP A 636 43.06 -40.86 3.86
C ASP A 636 42.73 -39.37 4.11
N HIS A 637 43.72 -38.53 4.46
CA HIS A 637 43.46 -37.11 4.75
C HIS A 637 43.46 -36.22 3.50
N ASP A 638 44.24 -36.56 2.48
CA ASP A 638 44.24 -35.87 1.19
C ASP A 638 43.00 -36.28 0.36
N GLU A 639 42.61 -37.57 0.40
CA GLU A 639 41.38 -38.04 -0.26
C GLU A 639 40.10 -37.39 0.32
N GLU A 640 39.99 -37.22 1.65
CA GLU A 640 38.83 -36.55 2.27
C GLU A 640 38.75 -35.04 1.93
N ALA A 641 39.87 -34.39 1.61
CA ALA A 641 39.91 -32.98 1.22
C ALA A 641 39.58 -32.79 -0.27
N GLU A 642 40.09 -33.66 -1.14
CA GLU A 642 39.73 -33.72 -2.56
C GLU A 642 38.23 -34.01 -2.74
N GLU A 643 37.67 -34.95 -1.98
CA GLU A 643 36.22 -35.25 -2.03
C GLU A 643 35.32 -34.09 -1.54
N GLU A 644 35.78 -33.30 -0.55
CA GLU A 644 35.08 -32.08 -0.10
C GLU A 644 35.12 -30.99 -1.20
N GLU A 645 36.21 -30.90 -1.96
CA GLU A 645 36.41 -29.95 -3.06
C GLU A 645 35.55 -30.29 -4.29
N ASP A 646 35.59 -31.54 -4.75
CA ASP A 646 34.76 -32.04 -5.87
C ASP A 646 33.26 -31.79 -5.62
N SER A 647 32.84 -31.90 -4.35
CA SER A 647 31.45 -31.73 -3.96
C SER A 647 31.03 -30.24 -3.90
N LEU A 648 31.98 -29.32 -3.73
CA LEU A 648 31.74 -27.87 -3.84
C LEU A 648 31.68 -27.42 -5.29
N GLU A 649 32.51 -28.01 -6.16
CA GLU A 649 32.44 -27.80 -7.61
C GLU A 649 31.07 -28.24 -8.14
N MET A 650 30.62 -29.46 -7.80
CA MET A 650 29.29 -29.95 -8.15
C MET A 650 28.16 -29.05 -7.62
N LEU A 651 28.31 -28.48 -6.41
CA LEU A 651 27.34 -27.51 -5.88
C LEU A 651 27.29 -26.24 -6.72
N VAL A 652 28.44 -25.72 -7.16
CA VAL A 652 28.50 -24.52 -8.00
C VAL A 652 27.92 -24.79 -9.38
N GLU A 653 28.18 -25.94 -9.98
CA GLU A 653 27.54 -26.36 -11.25
C GLU A 653 26.02 -26.44 -11.11
N LEU A 654 25.50 -26.98 -10.02
CA LEU A 654 24.06 -26.97 -9.72
C LEU A 654 23.52 -25.53 -9.63
N LEU A 655 24.23 -24.62 -8.94
CA LEU A 655 23.84 -23.22 -8.84
C LEU A 655 23.85 -22.50 -10.19
N LEU A 656 24.83 -22.82 -11.05
CA LEU A 656 24.89 -22.31 -12.42
C LEU A 656 23.71 -22.83 -13.25
N GLY A 657 23.35 -24.11 -13.13
CA GLY A 657 22.15 -24.68 -13.75
C GLY A 657 20.86 -23.96 -13.33
N PHE A 658 20.75 -23.54 -12.07
CA PHE A 658 19.65 -22.69 -11.61
C PHE A 658 19.69 -21.27 -12.18
N LEU A 659 20.89 -20.69 -12.30
CA LEU A 659 21.07 -19.35 -12.86
C LEU A 659 20.88 -19.29 -14.37
N ALA A 660 21.03 -20.41 -15.08
CA ALA A 660 20.74 -20.54 -16.50
C ALA A 660 19.24 -20.32 -16.81
N LYS A 661 18.36 -20.84 -15.95
CA LYS A 661 16.90 -20.74 -16.13
C LYS A 661 16.40 -19.32 -15.86
N PRO A 662 15.42 -18.76 -16.60
CA PRO A 662 14.87 -17.42 -16.39
C PRO A 662 13.91 -17.37 -15.17
N SER A 663 14.42 -17.68 -13.97
CA SER A 663 13.64 -17.72 -12.73
C SER A 663 14.22 -16.79 -11.67
N VAL A 664 13.43 -15.79 -11.25
CA VAL A 664 13.80 -14.89 -10.15
C VAL A 664 13.99 -15.68 -8.84
N LEU A 665 13.12 -16.67 -8.59
CA LEU A 665 13.21 -17.52 -7.41
C LEU A 665 14.51 -18.32 -7.39
N ALA A 666 14.88 -18.90 -8.53
CA ALA A 666 16.13 -19.65 -8.68
C ALA A 666 17.35 -18.74 -8.47
N LYS A 667 17.34 -17.53 -9.06
CA LYS A 667 18.38 -16.52 -8.85
C LYS A 667 18.57 -16.17 -7.37
N LYS A 668 17.49 -15.83 -6.66
CA LYS A 668 17.54 -15.42 -5.25
C LYS A 668 17.90 -16.58 -4.32
N MET A 669 17.46 -17.79 -4.65
CA MET A 669 17.95 -19.00 -4.01
C MET A 669 19.45 -19.16 -4.20
N SER A 670 19.96 -19.10 -5.44
CA SER A 670 21.38 -19.33 -5.73
C SER A 670 22.25 -18.34 -4.97
N GLN A 671 21.86 -17.07 -4.88
CA GLN A 671 22.54 -16.06 -4.06
C GLN A 671 22.55 -16.40 -2.57
N THR A 672 21.42 -16.86 -2.04
CA THR A 672 21.26 -17.21 -0.62
C THR A 672 22.06 -18.46 -0.25
N VAL A 673 22.04 -19.47 -1.12
CA VAL A 673 22.83 -20.70 -0.98
C VAL A 673 24.31 -20.37 -1.08
N PHE A 674 24.73 -19.68 -2.14
CA PHE A 674 26.12 -19.32 -2.39
C PHE A 674 26.75 -18.58 -1.21
N LYS A 675 26.04 -17.63 -0.62
CA LYS A 675 26.49 -16.90 0.58
C LYS A 675 26.85 -17.82 1.77
N SER A 676 26.22 -18.99 1.87
CA SER A 676 26.46 -19.97 2.95
C SER A 676 27.71 -20.83 2.73
N PHE A 677 28.26 -20.82 1.52
CA PHE A 677 29.42 -21.63 1.11
C PHE A 677 30.59 -20.79 0.57
N ALA A 678 30.41 -19.46 0.42
CA ALA A 678 31.39 -18.55 -0.16
C ALA A 678 32.75 -18.54 0.57
N ASP A 679 32.76 -18.74 1.90
CA ASP A 679 33.99 -18.83 2.71
C ASP A 679 34.84 -20.09 2.43
N SER A 680 34.24 -21.10 1.81
CA SER A 680 34.85 -22.43 1.59
C SER A 680 35.20 -22.73 0.14
N LEU A 681 35.10 -21.75 -0.76
CA LEU A 681 35.42 -21.94 -2.18
C LEU A 681 36.92 -22.12 -2.41
N SER A 682 37.28 -23.11 -3.22
CA SER A 682 38.66 -23.33 -3.69
C SER A 682 38.91 -22.58 -5.01
N ALA A 683 40.19 -22.55 -5.44
CA ALA A 683 40.59 -21.89 -6.69
C ALA A 683 39.99 -22.56 -7.95
N THR A 684 39.89 -23.90 -7.95
CA THR A 684 39.27 -24.69 -9.03
C THR A 684 37.77 -24.39 -9.13
N THR A 685 37.07 -24.37 -7.99
CA THR A 685 35.65 -24.06 -7.93
C THR A 685 35.36 -22.61 -8.40
N LEU A 686 36.26 -21.68 -8.12
CA LEU A 686 36.16 -20.29 -8.60
C LEU A 686 36.34 -20.20 -10.13
N GLU A 687 37.18 -21.04 -10.72
CA GLU A 687 37.39 -21.08 -12.17
C GLU A 687 36.09 -21.46 -12.91
N SER A 688 35.31 -22.41 -12.38
CA SER A 688 34.00 -22.78 -12.94
C SER A 688 33.00 -21.61 -12.95
N LEU A 689 33.05 -20.70 -11.97
CA LEU A 689 32.25 -19.46 -11.99
C LEU A 689 32.76 -18.42 -12.99
N LEU A 690 34.07 -18.39 -13.26
CA LEU A 690 34.69 -17.38 -14.10
C LEU A 690 34.64 -17.74 -15.59
N ARG A 691 34.67 -19.04 -15.93
CA ARG A 691 34.66 -19.55 -17.31
C ARG A 691 33.51 -18.98 -18.16
N PRO A 692 32.24 -18.93 -17.70
CA PRO A 692 31.14 -18.44 -18.52
C PRO A 692 31.20 -16.95 -18.89
N LEU A 693 31.97 -16.14 -18.16
CA LEU A 693 32.08 -14.70 -18.44
C LEU A 693 32.79 -14.40 -19.77
N ASN A 694 33.64 -15.33 -20.21
CA ASN A 694 34.51 -15.20 -21.37
C ASN A 694 33.91 -15.72 -22.68
N VAL A 695 32.75 -16.40 -22.62
CA VAL A 695 31.99 -16.90 -23.76
C VAL A 695 31.34 -15.75 -24.53
N ASP A 696 31.21 -15.87 -25.85
CA ASP A 696 30.66 -14.80 -26.69
C ASP A 696 29.14 -14.62 -26.52
N GLU A 697 28.64 -13.39 -26.69
CA GLU A 697 27.22 -13.02 -26.51
C GLU A 697 26.41 -13.25 -27.79
N ASN A 698 26.46 -14.47 -28.33
CA ASN A 698 25.81 -14.87 -29.58
C ASN A 698 25.15 -16.25 -29.45
N GLN A 699 24.57 -16.76 -30.56
CA GLN A 699 23.95 -18.09 -30.58
C GLN A 699 24.98 -19.20 -30.29
N ASP A 700 26.21 -19.08 -30.77
CA ASP A 700 27.25 -20.08 -30.52
C ASP A 700 27.67 -20.13 -29.05
N GLY A 701 27.75 -18.98 -28.39
CA GLY A 701 27.99 -18.91 -26.95
C GLY A 701 26.82 -19.40 -26.12
N GLN A 702 25.58 -19.28 -26.61
CA GLN A 702 24.43 -19.93 -25.98
C GLN A 702 24.52 -21.46 -26.09
N ARG A 703 24.98 -21.98 -27.24
CA ARG A 703 25.21 -23.43 -27.44
C ARG A 703 26.32 -23.93 -26.51
N GLU A 704 27.44 -23.21 -26.42
CA GLU A 704 28.56 -23.56 -25.54
C GLU A 704 28.16 -23.63 -24.06
N LEU A 705 27.23 -22.77 -23.62
CA LEU A 705 26.83 -22.66 -22.20
C LEU A 705 25.65 -23.56 -21.80
N PHE A 706 24.76 -23.90 -22.73
CA PHE A 706 23.47 -24.53 -22.40
C PHE A 706 23.13 -25.77 -23.22
N ASP A 707 24.01 -26.23 -24.11
CA ASP A 707 23.86 -27.45 -24.92
C ASP A 707 22.50 -27.55 -25.63
N VAL A 708 22.10 -26.47 -26.31
CA VAL A 708 20.81 -26.38 -26.98
C VAL A 708 20.87 -27.16 -28.31
N GLU A 709 20.30 -28.37 -28.33
CA GLU A 709 20.08 -29.15 -29.56
C GLU A 709 18.97 -28.49 -30.41
N GLU A 710 19.28 -28.04 -31.63
CA GLU A 710 18.29 -27.84 -32.70
C GLU A 710 18.53 -28.88 -33.79
N GLU A 711 17.45 -29.45 -34.32
CA GLU A 711 17.46 -30.40 -35.44
C GLU A 711 18.19 -29.79 -36.66
N ASP A 712 19.22 -30.49 -37.13
CA ASP A 712 20.08 -30.11 -38.24
C ASP A 712 19.27 -29.76 -39.51
N GLU A 713 19.25 -28.49 -39.91
CA GLU A 713 19.09 -28.09 -41.32
C GLU A 713 20.21 -27.11 -41.71
N ASP A 714 21.26 -27.71 -42.29
CA ASP A 714 22.28 -27.18 -43.21
C ASP A 714 22.76 -25.72 -43.03
N MET A 715 23.95 -25.59 -42.44
CA MET A 715 24.80 -24.40 -42.46
C MET A 715 25.42 -24.20 -43.85
N GLU A 716 24.92 -23.23 -44.63
CA GLU A 716 25.74 -22.55 -45.64
C GLU A 716 26.25 -21.21 -45.07
N ASP A 717 27.57 -21.10 -44.96
CA ASP A 717 28.32 -19.88 -44.64
C ASP A 717 27.96 -18.76 -45.63
N VAL A 718 27.46 -17.63 -45.10
CA VAL A 718 27.40 -16.36 -45.85
C VAL A 718 28.14 -15.30 -45.04
N ASP A 719 29.14 -14.73 -45.70
CA ASP A 719 30.19 -13.80 -45.26
C ASP A 719 29.84 -12.79 -44.14
N GLU A 720 30.82 -12.65 -43.24
CA GLU A 720 31.00 -11.51 -42.33
C GLU A 720 31.30 -10.22 -43.12
N SER A 721 30.27 -9.41 -43.40
CA SER A 721 30.42 -7.95 -43.48
C SER A 721 29.06 -7.27 -43.57
N ASP A 722 28.58 -6.72 -42.46
CA ASP A 722 28.01 -5.37 -42.41
C ASP A 722 27.72 -4.96 -40.96
N GLU A 723 28.63 -4.17 -40.42
CA GLU A 723 28.40 -3.35 -39.24
C GLU A 723 27.31 -2.32 -39.59
N ASN A 724 26.11 -2.48 -39.02
CA ASN A 724 25.23 -1.34 -38.79
C ASN A 724 24.53 -1.51 -37.43
N ASP A 725 25.08 -0.78 -36.45
CA ASP A 725 24.43 -0.41 -35.20
C ASP A 725 23.06 0.18 -35.50
N SER A 726 22.01 -0.42 -34.95
CA SER A 726 20.69 0.15 -34.94
C SER A 726 20.07 -0.11 -33.56
N ASP A 727 19.78 1.00 -32.88
CA ASP A 727 19.11 1.10 -31.59
C ASP A 727 18.01 0.06 -31.42
N VAL A 728 18.21 -0.85 -30.47
CA VAL A 728 17.14 -1.68 -29.94
C VAL A 728 16.60 -0.95 -28.74
N GLU A 729 15.45 -0.30 -28.92
CA GLU A 729 14.64 0.21 -27.82
C GLU A 729 14.36 -0.91 -26.81
N ILE A 730 14.69 -0.62 -25.56
CA ILE A 730 14.36 -1.43 -24.40
C ILE A 730 12.84 -1.43 -24.27
N LEU A 731 12.21 -2.60 -24.45
CA LEU A 731 10.88 -2.84 -23.89
C LEU A 731 11.07 -2.98 -22.39
N ASP A 732 10.78 -1.90 -21.66
CA ASP A 732 10.74 -1.91 -20.20
C ASP A 732 9.79 -3.01 -19.72
N ALA A 733 10.39 -4.04 -19.12
CA ALA A 733 9.67 -4.94 -18.24
C ALA A 733 9.37 -4.15 -16.97
N GLU A 734 8.07 -3.93 -16.72
CA GLU A 734 7.50 -3.22 -15.57
C GLU A 734 8.25 -3.49 -14.25
N GLU A 735 9.10 -2.56 -13.83
CA GLU A 735 9.51 -2.36 -12.43
C GLU A 735 8.69 -1.21 -11.85
N ASP A 736 7.61 -1.59 -11.16
CA ASP A 736 6.70 -0.71 -10.45
C ASP A 736 7.34 -0.37 -9.07
N GLU A 737 8.28 0.58 -9.05
CA GLU A 737 8.69 1.29 -7.83
C GLU A 737 8.21 2.74 -7.91
N SER A 738 7.10 3.01 -7.21
CA SER A 738 6.61 4.36 -6.95
C SER A 738 7.49 5.05 -5.91
N ASP A 739 8.14 6.14 -6.29
CA ASP A 739 8.50 7.21 -5.34
C ASP A 739 8.09 8.58 -5.90
N ASP A 740 7.19 9.23 -5.17
CA ASP A 740 6.61 10.54 -5.45
C ASP A 740 7.59 11.65 -5.04
N SER A 741 7.92 12.55 -5.97
CA SER A 741 8.20 13.94 -5.61
C SER A 741 7.78 14.89 -6.73
N ASP A 742 6.68 15.62 -6.47
CA ASP A 742 6.19 16.81 -7.17
C ASP A 742 7.31 17.84 -7.46
N ASP A 743 7.34 18.46 -8.65
CA ASP A 743 6.91 19.87 -8.84
C ASP A 743 7.14 20.41 -10.29
N SER A 744 6.08 21.03 -10.80
CA SER A 744 5.91 22.13 -11.77
C SER A 744 6.58 22.19 -13.17
N SER A 745 5.69 22.01 -14.18
CA SER A 745 5.38 22.91 -15.32
C SER A 745 6.48 23.39 -16.29
N ALA A 746 6.32 23.02 -17.56
CA ALA A 746 6.23 23.99 -18.66
C ALA A 746 5.62 23.32 -19.91
N GLU A 747 4.40 23.73 -20.24
CA GLU A 747 3.75 23.58 -21.55
C GLU A 747 4.49 24.43 -22.60
N SER A 748 4.76 23.89 -23.78
CA SER A 748 4.73 24.67 -25.02
C SER A 748 4.14 23.84 -26.15
N ASN A 749 2.96 24.26 -26.59
CA ASN A 749 2.43 24.01 -27.93
C ASN A 749 3.44 24.46 -29.00
N ASP A 750 3.52 23.73 -30.11
CA ASP A 750 3.05 24.26 -31.40
C ASP A 750 2.87 23.14 -32.44
N GLU A 751 1.73 23.25 -33.12
CA GLU A 751 1.32 22.63 -34.39
C GLU A 751 2.36 23.00 -35.48
N ASP A 752 2.66 22.23 -36.53
CA ASP A 752 1.76 21.81 -37.61
C ASP A 752 2.52 20.94 -38.63
N GLU A 753 1.71 20.26 -39.44
CA GLU A 753 1.96 19.40 -40.60
C GLU A 753 2.97 19.91 -41.66
N ASN A 754 3.72 18.97 -42.24
CA ASN A 754 3.86 18.69 -43.70
C ASN A 754 5.29 18.21 -44.02
N GLU A 755 5.49 16.94 -44.37
CA GLU A 755 6.54 16.55 -45.33
C GLU A 755 6.06 15.38 -46.21
N SER A 756 5.67 15.78 -47.43
CA SER A 756 5.86 15.14 -48.73
C SER A 756 6.34 13.69 -48.79
N GLU A 757 5.52 12.88 -49.48
CA GLU A 757 5.92 11.67 -50.19
C GLU A 757 7.05 11.97 -51.19
N ASP A 758 8.20 11.30 -51.04
CA ASP A 758 9.17 11.10 -52.13
C ASP A 758 9.51 9.60 -52.18
N GLU A 759 9.03 8.94 -53.23
CA GLU A 759 9.31 7.55 -53.55
C GLU A 759 10.78 7.40 -53.98
N GLY A 760 11.61 6.87 -53.07
CA GLY A 760 12.95 6.35 -53.36
C GLY A 760 12.92 4.84 -53.56
N ASP A 761 12.89 4.42 -54.82
CA ASP A 761 12.96 3.05 -55.34
C ASP A 761 14.05 2.19 -54.66
N THR A 762 13.66 1.28 -53.76
CA THR A 762 14.50 0.20 -53.24
C THR A 762 14.14 -1.10 -53.95
N PRO A 763 15.10 -1.95 -54.37
CA PRO A 763 14.78 -3.17 -55.08
C PRO A 763 13.93 -4.09 -54.19
N LEU A 764 12.68 -4.29 -54.58
CA LEU A 764 11.76 -5.24 -53.95
C LEU A 764 12.38 -6.64 -53.88
N ASP A 765 12.55 -7.13 -52.64
CA ASP A 765 12.98 -8.49 -52.29
C ASP A 765 12.24 -9.56 -53.13
N GLU A 766 12.96 -10.60 -53.57
CA GLU A 766 12.40 -11.75 -54.31
C GLU A 766 11.21 -12.42 -53.58
N GLU A 767 11.12 -12.30 -52.26
CA GLU A 767 10.01 -12.82 -51.46
C GLU A 767 8.71 -12.02 -51.65
N THR A 768 8.78 -10.71 -51.84
CA THR A 768 7.58 -9.87 -52.09
C THR A 768 6.99 -10.13 -53.47
N LYS A 769 7.83 -10.46 -54.46
CA LYS A 769 7.41 -10.87 -55.81
C LYS A 769 6.72 -12.23 -55.81
N LYS A 770 7.21 -13.19 -55.01
CA LYS A 770 6.55 -14.49 -54.82
C LYS A 770 5.20 -14.35 -54.10
N LEU A 771 5.10 -13.42 -53.16
CA LEU A 771 3.85 -13.13 -52.44
C LEU A 771 2.82 -12.45 -53.34
N HIS A 772 3.23 -11.48 -54.17
CA HIS A 772 2.36 -10.87 -55.18
C HIS A 772 1.91 -11.87 -56.26
N ALA A 773 2.80 -12.77 -56.69
CA ALA A 773 2.45 -13.83 -57.65
C ALA A 773 1.43 -14.83 -57.08
N ALA A 774 1.61 -15.24 -55.82
CA ALA A 774 0.69 -16.15 -55.14
C ALA A 774 -0.67 -15.49 -54.83
N LEU A 775 -0.69 -14.19 -54.51
CA LEU A 775 -1.93 -13.43 -54.33
C LEU A 775 -2.68 -13.22 -55.67
N ALA A 776 -1.96 -12.95 -56.76
CA ALA A 776 -2.55 -12.78 -58.09
C ALA A 776 -3.11 -14.10 -58.65
N GLU A 777 -2.45 -15.23 -58.36
CA GLU A 777 -2.93 -16.58 -58.69
C GLU A 777 -4.17 -16.95 -57.87
N ALA A 778 -4.21 -16.60 -56.58
CA ALA A 778 -5.35 -16.84 -55.71
C ALA A 778 -6.58 -15.94 -56.01
N LEU A 779 -6.36 -14.73 -56.52
CA LEU A 779 -7.41 -13.77 -56.91
C LEU A 779 -7.84 -13.90 -58.39
N GLY A 780 -7.21 -14.78 -59.18
CA GLY A 780 -7.60 -15.07 -60.57
C GLY A 780 -7.38 -13.93 -61.57
N THR A 781 -6.71 -12.84 -61.19
CA THR A 781 -6.42 -11.70 -62.07
C THR A 781 -5.11 -11.93 -62.82
N SER A 782 -5.15 -12.80 -63.83
CA SER A 782 -4.06 -12.97 -64.78
C SER A 782 -4.45 -12.45 -66.16
N THR A 783 -4.07 -11.22 -66.48
CA THR A 783 -3.78 -10.83 -67.88
C THR A 783 -2.61 -9.85 -67.89
N GLU A 784 -1.49 -10.32 -68.45
CA GLU A 784 -0.30 -9.54 -68.76
C GLU A 784 -0.59 -8.36 -69.71
N PRO A 785 0.29 -7.35 -69.76
CA PRO A 785 0.01 -6.06 -70.38
C PRO A 785 0.27 -6.09 -71.88
N ASN A 786 -0.69 -5.64 -72.70
CA ASN A 786 -0.39 -4.80 -73.86
C ASN A 786 -1.67 -4.21 -74.51
N THR A 787 -1.57 -2.91 -74.81
CA THR A 787 -2.25 -2.12 -75.85
C THR A 787 -3.75 -1.77 -75.72
N ASP A 788 -3.96 -0.46 -75.54
CA ASP A 788 -5.01 0.42 -76.08
C ASP A 788 -6.50 0.10 -75.87
N GLY A 789 -7.15 0.97 -75.08
CA GLY A 789 -8.35 1.69 -75.53
C GLY A 789 -9.72 1.06 -75.26
N ASN A 790 -10.42 1.68 -74.30
CA ASN A 790 -11.86 1.92 -74.26
C ASN A 790 -12.79 0.92 -73.53
N SER A 791 -13.40 1.44 -72.44
CA SER A 791 -14.79 1.23 -72.00
C SER A 791 -15.29 -0.19 -71.66
N SER A 792 -15.61 -0.43 -70.39
CA SER A 792 -17.01 -0.56 -69.90
C SER A 792 -17.05 -1.25 -68.52
N ASP A 793 -17.84 -0.68 -67.61
CA ASP A 793 -18.25 -1.23 -66.32
C ASP A 793 -18.66 -2.72 -66.38
N SER A 794 -18.23 -3.47 -65.36
CA SER A 794 -19.06 -4.52 -64.75
C SER A 794 -18.70 -4.67 -63.27
N ASP A 795 -19.45 -3.99 -62.42
CA ASP A 795 -19.61 -4.30 -60.99
C ASP A 795 -20.16 -5.73 -60.86
N GLU A 796 -19.31 -6.69 -60.49
CA GLU A 796 -19.75 -7.90 -59.78
C GLU A 796 -19.36 -7.75 -58.31
N SER A 797 -20.35 -7.37 -57.50
CA SER A 797 -20.27 -7.34 -56.04
C SER A 797 -19.87 -8.72 -55.51
N MET A 798 -18.69 -8.81 -54.91
CA MET A 798 -18.22 -10.00 -54.19
C MET A 798 -19.22 -10.35 -53.07
N ASP A 799 -19.61 -11.62 -53.03
CA ASP A 799 -20.53 -12.19 -52.04
C ASP A 799 -19.85 -12.31 -50.67
N ASP A 800 -20.53 -11.96 -49.58
CA ASP A 800 -19.98 -11.84 -48.20
C ASP A 800 -19.29 -13.14 -47.74
N ASP A 801 -19.73 -14.29 -48.23
CA ASP A 801 -19.15 -15.60 -47.92
C ASP A 801 -17.75 -15.81 -48.54
N GLN A 802 -17.43 -15.12 -49.63
CA GLN A 802 -16.09 -15.15 -50.25
C GLN A 802 -15.08 -14.27 -49.50
N MET A 803 -15.54 -13.20 -48.85
CA MET A 803 -14.68 -12.35 -48.01
C MET A 803 -14.25 -13.08 -46.73
N PHE A 804 -15.12 -13.92 -46.15
CA PHE A 804 -14.78 -14.78 -45.00
C PHE A 804 -13.77 -15.89 -45.35
N LEU A 805 -13.86 -16.49 -46.54
CA LEU A 805 -12.92 -17.52 -46.98
C LEU A 805 -11.52 -16.95 -47.25
N ILE A 806 -11.43 -15.73 -47.78
CA ILE A 806 -10.17 -15.02 -47.99
C ILE A 806 -9.53 -14.63 -46.66
N ASP A 807 -10.33 -14.17 -45.68
CA ASP A 807 -9.85 -13.83 -44.34
C ASP A 807 -9.40 -15.06 -43.53
N GLU A 808 -10.06 -16.22 -43.71
CA GLU A 808 -9.63 -17.48 -43.10
C GLU A 808 -8.28 -17.95 -43.69
N GLN A 809 -8.07 -17.81 -45.00
CA GLN A 809 -6.80 -18.14 -45.64
C GLN A 809 -5.68 -17.14 -45.30
N LEU A 810 -5.97 -15.84 -45.25
CA LEU A 810 -5.04 -14.83 -44.74
C LEU A 810 -4.68 -15.11 -43.28
N SER A 811 -5.65 -15.46 -42.42
CA SER A 811 -5.38 -15.82 -41.02
C SER A 811 -4.52 -17.08 -40.89
N LYS A 812 -4.66 -18.06 -41.80
CA LYS A 812 -3.81 -19.27 -41.83
C LYS A 812 -2.40 -18.92 -42.28
N ILE A 813 -2.24 -18.06 -43.29
CA ILE A 813 -0.93 -17.57 -43.76
C ILE A 813 -0.25 -16.72 -42.67
N PHE A 814 -0.98 -15.84 -41.98
CA PHE A 814 -0.47 -15.04 -40.86
C PHE A 814 -0.18 -15.89 -39.60
N LYS A 815 -0.96 -16.93 -39.31
CA LYS A 815 -0.68 -17.89 -38.22
C LYS A 815 0.55 -18.75 -38.52
N GLN A 816 0.75 -19.18 -39.77
CA GLN A 816 1.96 -19.88 -40.19
C GLN A 816 3.19 -18.98 -40.10
N ARG A 817 3.09 -17.68 -40.42
CA ARG A 817 4.18 -16.70 -40.20
C ARG A 817 4.46 -16.39 -38.72
N LYS A 818 3.47 -16.54 -37.83
CA LYS A 818 3.65 -16.38 -36.36
C LYS A 818 4.32 -17.59 -35.71
N ALA A 819 4.30 -18.74 -36.38
CA ALA A 819 4.88 -20.00 -35.91
C ALA A 819 6.34 -20.21 -36.36
N VAL A 820 6.82 -19.47 -37.37
CA VAL A 820 8.24 -19.46 -37.77
C VAL A 820 8.93 -18.30 -37.03
N PRO A 821 9.82 -18.56 -36.06
CA PRO A 821 10.55 -17.49 -35.39
C PRO A 821 11.42 -16.75 -36.41
N ASN A 822 11.29 -15.43 -36.48
CA ASN A 822 12.17 -14.60 -37.29
C ASN A 822 13.62 -14.80 -36.80
N LYS A 823 14.56 -15.22 -37.65
CA LYS A 823 15.97 -15.52 -37.26
C LYS A 823 16.62 -14.38 -36.46
N LYS A 824 16.22 -13.12 -36.73
CA LYS A 824 16.65 -11.93 -35.97
C LYS A 824 16.17 -11.92 -34.52
N LYS A 825 14.95 -12.40 -34.25
CA LYS A 825 14.37 -12.48 -32.89
C LYS A 825 14.99 -13.60 -32.06
N GLN A 826 15.30 -14.75 -32.69
CA GLN A 826 16.04 -15.84 -32.04
C GLN A 826 17.45 -15.42 -31.66
N LYS A 827 18.19 -14.77 -32.57
CA LYS A 827 19.53 -14.19 -32.29
C LYS A 827 19.49 -13.17 -31.14
N ALA A 828 18.46 -12.33 -31.10
CA ALA A 828 18.26 -11.37 -30.00
C ALA A 828 17.97 -12.07 -28.67
N SER A 829 17.07 -13.07 -28.64
CA SER A 829 16.75 -13.82 -27.42
C SER A 829 17.93 -14.66 -26.90
N ALA A 830 18.74 -15.19 -27.82
CA ALA A 830 19.96 -15.93 -27.49
C ALA A 830 20.97 -15.05 -26.76
N LYS A 831 21.25 -13.87 -27.36
CA LYS A 831 22.10 -12.85 -26.78
C LYS A 831 21.60 -12.39 -25.41
N GLU A 832 20.30 -12.14 -25.27
CA GLU A 832 19.68 -11.74 -24.00
C GLU A 832 19.84 -12.81 -22.91
N THR A 833 19.69 -14.09 -23.25
CA THR A 833 19.85 -15.22 -22.33
C THR A 833 21.28 -15.30 -21.78
N VAL A 834 22.28 -15.22 -22.67
CA VAL A 834 23.70 -15.23 -22.30
C VAL A 834 24.06 -14.01 -21.45
N VAL A 835 23.59 -12.82 -21.82
CA VAL A 835 23.79 -11.58 -21.06
C VAL A 835 23.20 -11.67 -19.65
N ASN A 836 21.97 -12.16 -19.53
CA ASN A 836 21.30 -12.35 -18.25
C ASN A 836 22.03 -13.36 -17.36
N PHE A 837 22.55 -14.43 -17.95
CA PHE A 837 23.36 -15.41 -17.23
C PHE A 837 24.67 -14.81 -16.71
N LYS A 838 25.40 -14.06 -17.54
CA LYS A 838 26.62 -13.35 -17.12
C LYS A 838 26.36 -12.35 -15.98
N ASN A 839 25.29 -11.55 -16.07
CA ASN A 839 24.90 -10.63 -15.00
C ASN A 839 24.67 -11.37 -13.68
N ARG A 840 23.98 -12.51 -13.72
CA ARG A 840 23.71 -13.34 -12.52
C ARG A 840 24.99 -13.92 -11.91
N ILE A 841 25.94 -14.34 -12.73
CA ILE A 841 27.27 -14.81 -12.27
C ILE A 841 28.03 -13.65 -11.62
N LEU A 842 28.05 -12.47 -12.24
CA LEU A 842 28.71 -11.29 -11.68
C LEU A 842 28.12 -10.89 -10.31
N GLU A 843 26.82 -11.04 -10.11
CA GLU A 843 26.19 -10.86 -8.79
C GLU A 843 26.67 -11.89 -7.75
N LEU A 844 26.89 -13.15 -8.13
CA LEU A 844 27.52 -14.13 -7.22
C LEU A 844 28.98 -13.75 -6.90
N LEU A 845 29.75 -13.31 -7.89
CA LEU A 845 31.12 -12.84 -7.68
C LEU A 845 31.19 -11.61 -6.78
N GLU A 846 30.19 -10.71 -6.88
CA GLU A 846 30.09 -9.57 -5.97
C GLU A 846 29.85 -10.03 -4.52
N ILE A 847 29.02 -11.07 -4.32
CA ILE A 847 28.83 -11.70 -3.00
C ILE A 847 30.15 -12.30 -2.51
N TYR A 848 30.84 -13.08 -3.35
CA TYR A 848 32.12 -13.73 -3.01
C TYR A 848 33.18 -12.72 -2.54
N VAL A 849 33.33 -11.62 -3.28
CA VAL A 849 34.33 -10.59 -2.98
C VAL A 849 34.05 -9.87 -1.64
N LYS A 850 32.77 -9.67 -1.30
CA LYS A 850 32.31 -8.99 -0.07
C LYS A 850 32.45 -9.82 1.20
N VAL A 851 32.51 -11.15 1.10
CA VAL A 851 32.67 -12.08 2.23
C VAL A 851 34.08 -11.94 2.82
N ASP A 852 34.32 -12.18 4.11
CA ASP A 852 35.67 -12.07 4.69
C ASP A 852 36.53 -13.29 4.29
N GLY A 853 37.69 -13.10 3.65
CA GLY A 853 38.50 -14.22 3.14
C GLY A 853 39.92 -13.81 2.72
N LYS A 854 40.76 -14.77 2.33
CA LYS A 854 42.13 -14.52 1.87
C LYS A 854 42.12 -13.63 0.62
N SER A 855 42.99 -12.63 0.59
CA SER A 855 43.09 -11.71 -0.55
C SER A 855 43.64 -12.41 -1.80
N ASP A 856 44.44 -13.47 -1.62
CA ASP A 856 45.12 -14.24 -2.66
C ASP A 856 44.13 -14.91 -3.64
N ASP A 857 43.03 -15.47 -3.16
CA ASP A 857 42.07 -16.18 -4.02
C ASP A 857 41.08 -15.21 -4.71
N LYS A 858 40.89 -14.02 -4.14
CA LYS A 858 39.93 -13.03 -4.65
C LYS A 858 40.48 -12.22 -5.83
N ILE A 859 41.79 -12.07 -5.93
CA ILE A 859 42.41 -11.35 -7.05
C ILE A 859 42.28 -12.09 -8.38
N ALA A 860 42.03 -13.40 -8.36
CA ALA A 860 41.78 -14.20 -9.57
C ALA A 860 40.54 -13.72 -10.36
N VAL A 861 39.59 -13.04 -9.71
CA VAL A 861 38.40 -12.46 -10.34
C VAL A 861 38.73 -11.24 -11.21
N ILE A 862 39.86 -10.57 -10.98
CA ILE A 862 40.17 -9.27 -11.59
C ILE A 862 40.26 -9.37 -13.12
N VAL A 863 41.10 -10.28 -13.62
CA VAL A 863 41.38 -10.39 -15.06
C VAL A 863 40.14 -10.84 -15.85
N PRO A 864 39.40 -11.89 -15.44
CA PRO A 864 38.17 -12.29 -16.13
C PRO A 864 37.09 -11.20 -16.15
N CYS A 865 36.92 -10.43 -15.06
CA CYS A 865 35.98 -9.31 -15.06
C CYS A 865 36.41 -8.18 -16.00
N LEU A 866 37.71 -7.84 -16.08
CA LEU A 866 38.22 -6.86 -17.04
C LEU A 866 38.03 -7.32 -18.49
N GLN A 867 38.32 -8.59 -18.77
CA GLN A 867 38.09 -9.18 -20.09
C GLN A 867 36.61 -9.17 -20.48
N ALA A 868 35.71 -9.50 -19.54
CA ALA A 868 34.27 -9.43 -19.75
C ALA A 868 33.81 -7.99 -20.06
N MET A 869 34.30 -6.99 -19.33
CA MET A 869 33.99 -5.57 -19.57
C MET A 869 34.44 -5.08 -20.95
N ARG A 870 35.54 -5.61 -21.50
CA ARG A 870 36.06 -5.24 -22.82
C ARG A 870 35.34 -5.96 -23.95
N LYS A 871 35.10 -7.27 -23.80
CA LYS A 871 34.47 -8.10 -24.83
C LYS A 871 32.97 -7.85 -24.97
N THR A 872 32.30 -7.44 -23.89
CA THR A 872 30.85 -7.21 -23.92
C THR A 872 30.46 -5.93 -24.69
N GLY A 873 29.44 -6.07 -25.54
CA GLY A 873 28.74 -4.93 -26.13
C GLY A 873 27.62 -4.38 -25.25
N ASN A 874 27.27 -5.07 -24.15
CA ASN A 874 26.15 -4.73 -23.30
C ASN A 874 26.58 -3.90 -22.07
N GLU A 875 25.92 -2.77 -21.85
CA GLU A 875 26.23 -1.86 -20.74
C GLU A 875 25.98 -2.48 -19.35
N SER A 876 24.96 -3.34 -19.21
CA SER A 876 24.65 -4.00 -17.94
C SER A 876 25.79 -4.92 -17.47
N VAL A 877 26.31 -5.77 -18.35
CA VAL A 877 27.41 -6.71 -18.02
C VAL A 877 28.65 -5.92 -17.61
N ARG A 878 28.93 -4.83 -18.33
CA ARG A 878 30.04 -3.91 -18.03
C ARG A 878 29.88 -3.28 -16.65
N SER A 879 28.70 -2.76 -16.33
CA SER A 879 28.39 -2.14 -15.04
C SER A 879 28.48 -3.13 -13.86
N HIS A 880 27.93 -4.34 -14.00
CA HIS A 880 28.01 -5.37 -12.96
C HIS A 880 29.46 -5.83 -12.72
N ALA A 881 30.25 -6.03 -13.78
CA ALA A 881 31.66 -6.36 -13.66
C ALA A 881 32.47 -5.22 -13.00
N HIS A 882 32.18 -3.97 -13.35
CA HIS A 882 32.75 -2.81 -12.66
C HIS A 882 32.40 -2.82 -11.16
N ASN A 883 31.16 -3.14 -10.78
CA ASN A 883 30.73 -3.21 -9.39
C ASN A 883 31.46 -4.30 -8.59
N VAL A 884 31.71 -5.48 -9.18
CA VAL A 884 32.53 -6.54 -8.58
C VAL A 884 33.94 -6.02 -8.27
N LEU A 885 34.60 -5.42 -9.26
CA LEU A 885 35.97 -4.88 -9.12
C LEU A 885 36.03 -3.72 -8.11
N LYS A 886 35.02 -2.87 -8.10
CA LYS A 886 34.87 -1.79 -7.12
C LYS A 886 34.65 -2.33 -5.71
N ALA A 887 33.81 -3.34 -5.53
CA ALA A 887 33.63 -4.00 -4.24
C ALA A 887 34.95 -4.61 -3.73
N LEU A 888 35.74 -5.21 -4.62
CA LEU A 888 37.05 -5.79 -4.29
C LEU A 888 38.04 -4.71 -3.83
N THR A 889 38.16 -3.63 -4.59
CA THR A 889 39.13 -2.56 -4.32
C THR A 889 38.76 -1.68 -3.11
N HIS A 890 37.48 -1.65 -2.73
CA HIS A 890 36.98 -0.85 -1.60
C HIS A 890 36.78 -1.63 -0.28
N SER A 891 36.60 -2.95 -0.31
CA SER A 891 36.35 -3.80 0.88
C SER A 891 37.41 -3.63 1.98
N ASN A 892 38.67 -3.34 1.61
CA ASN A 892 39.78 -3.15 2.55
C ASN A 892 39.94 -1.73 3.14
N LYS A 893 39.20 -0.71 2.67
CA LYS A 893 39.30 0.66 3.24
C LYS A 893 38.59 0.82 4.60
N LYS A 894 37.61 -0.03 4.93
CA LYS A 894 36.82 0.10 6.18
C LYS A 894 37.53 -0.40 7.44
N LYS A 895 38.58 -1.22 7.33
CA LYS A 895 39.36 -1.73 8.49
C LYS A 895 40.47 -0.78 8.98
N ALA A 896 40.77 0.32 8.27
CA ALA A 896 41.86 1.23 8.65
C ALA A 896 41.49 2.28 9.72
N HIS A 897 40.24 2.34 10.19
CA HIS A 897 39.79 3.42 11.11
C HIS A 897 39.12 2.99 12.41
N LYS A 898 39.07 1.70 12.75
CA LYS A 898 38.69 1.24 14.09
C LYS A 898 39.53 0.02 14.46
N GLU A 899 40.06 0.05 15.68
CA GLU A 899 40.88 -0.98 16.36
C GLU A 899 42.40 -0.75 16.25
N GLU A 900 42.86 0.26 17.00
CA GLU A 900 44.11 0.11 17.74
C GLU A 900 43.91 -1.00 18.79
N GLU A 901 44.94 -1.82 18.96
CA GLU A 901 45.13 -2.91 19.94
C GLU A 901 44.77 -4.35 19.48
N GLN A 902 45.86 -5.07 19.14
CA GLN A 902 46.07 -6.50 19.31
C GLN A 902 45.37 -7.47 18.33
N LYS A 903 45.90 -7.52 17.11
CA LYS A 903 46.33 -8.73 16.38
C LYS A 903 47.16 -8.28 15.18
N GLU A 904 48.39 -8.77 15.05
CA GLU A 904 49.12 -8.70 13.77
C GLU A 904 48.32 -9.50 12.75
N VAL A 905 47.44 -8.82 12.01
CA VAL A 905 46.81 -9.36 10.80
C VAL A 905 47.82 -9.08 9.69
N GLU A 906 48.36 -10.12 9.07
CA GLU A 906 49.20 -10.02 7.88
C GLU A 906 48.43 -9.23 6.81
N VAL A 907 48.77 -7.97 6.63
CA VAL A 907 48.27 -7.13 5.53
C VAL A 907 49.14 -7.43 4.31
N GLY A 908 49.04 -8.65 3.79
CA GLY A 908 49.85 -9.08 2.66
C GLY A 908 49.39 -10.38 2.00
N PHE A 909 49.88 -10.62 0.79
CA PHE A 909 49.63 -11.88 0.08
C PHE A 909 50.46 -13.00 0.69
N SER A 910 49.87 -14.20 0.84
CA SER A 910 50.59 -15.40 1.30
C SER A 910 51.57 -15.90 0.22
N GLN A 911 51.25 -15.67 -1.05
CA GLN A 911 52.12 -15.88 -2.22
C GLN A 911 52.14 -14.60 -3.08
N PRO A 912 53.21 -13.76 -3.03
CA PRO A 912 53.24 -12.50 -3.75
C PRO A 912 53.50 -12.63 -5.26
N GLU A 913 54.15 -13.71 -5.72
CA GLU A 913 54.46 -13.93 -7.14
C GLU A 913 53.21 -14.05 -8.04
N PRO A 914 52.19 -14.88 -7.73
CA PRO A 914 50.95 -14.94 -8.52
C PRO A 914 50.24 -13.58 -8.61
N ALA A 915 50.27 -12.79 -7.54
CA ALA A 915 49.69 -11.45 -7.54
C ALA A 915 50.44 -10.50 -8.48
N PHE A 916 51.77 -10.64 -8.62
CA PHE A 916 52.55 -9.89 -9.60
C PHE A 916 52.28 -10.33 -11.04
N GLU A 917 52.03 -11.63 -11.29
CA GLU A 917 51.60 -12.10 -12.62
C GLU A 917 50.22 -11.53 -12.99
N ILE A 918 49.25 -11.53 -12.07
CA ILE A 918 47.95 -10.87 -12.29
C ILE A 918 48.13 -9.36 -12.56
N LEU A 919 49.08 -8.70 -11.88
CA LEU A 919 49.41 -7.31 -12.18
C LEU A 919 49.93 -7.11 -13.61
N LYS A 920 50.79 -8.00 -14.11
CA LYS A 920 51.22 -7.97 -15.52
C LYS A 920 50.05 -8.19 -16.48
N GLU A 921 49.14 -9.11 -16.15
CA GLU A 921 47.96 -9.37 -16.96
C GLU A 921 47.03 -8.16 -17.02
N ILE A 922 46.81 -7.44 -15.92
CA ILE A 922 46.05 -6.18 -15.92
C ILE A 922 46.70 -5.16 -16.85
N HIS A 923 48.04 -5.05 -16.82
CA HIS A 923 48.77 -4.15 -17.71
C HIS A 923 48.67 -4.57 -19.17
N LYS A 924 48.73 -5.87 -19.48
CA LYS A 924 48.50 -6.43 -20.82
C LYS A 924 47.05 -6.22 -21.29
N GLU A 925 46.08 -6.29 -20.39
CA GLU A 925 44.67 -6.01 -20.72
C GLU A 925 44.47 -4.51 -21.00
N SER A 926 45.18 -3.65 -20.27
CA SER A 926 45.18 -2.21 -20.49
C SER A 926 45.80 -1.77 -21.82
N THR A 927 46.51 -2.65 -22.55
CA THR A 927 47.05 -2.32 -23.88
C THR A 927 46.15 -2.76 -25.03
N GLN A 928 45.10 -3.55 -24.77
CA GLN A 928 44.17 -4.06 -25.79
C GLN A 928 43.36 -2.94 -26.46
N SER A 929 42.98 -3.14 -27.72
CA SER A 929 42.10 -2.24 -28.47
C SER A 929 40.63 -2.40 -28.02
N LYS A 930 39.80 -1.36 -28.24
CA LYS A 930 38.37 -1.27 -27.84
C LYS A 930 38.12 -1.16 -26.32
N GLN A 931 38.60 -0.09 -25.69
CA GLN A 931 38.37 0.16 -24.25
C GLN A 931 37.26 1.18 -24.01
N SER A 932 36.30 0.84 -23.14
CA SER A 932 35.39 1.82 -22.56
C SER A 932 36.10 2.66 -21.48
N ARG A 933 35.55 3.84 -21.17
CA ARG A 933 36.06 4.69 -20.09
C ARG A 933 36.06 3.98 -18.73
N GLU A 934 35.04 3.17 -18.48
CA GLU A 934 34.87 2.40 -17.25
C GLU A 934 35.85 1.23 -17.14
N HIS A 935 36.12 0.53 -18.25
CA HIS A 935 37.14 -0.50 -18.32
C HIS A 935 38.52 0.08 -18.00
N ALA A 936 38.91 1.19 -18.64
CA ALA A 936 40.20 1.84 -18.39
C ALA A 936 40.34 2.33 -16.94
N ALA A 937 39.26 2.87 -16.35
CA ALA A 937 39.25 3.25 -14.94
C ALA A 937 39.40 2.03 -14.01
N SER A 938 38.76 0.91 -14.35
CA SER A 938 38.84 -0.35 -13.58
C SER A 938 40.22 -0.99 -13.65
N CYS A 939 40.88 -0.98 -14.82
CA CYS A 939 42.28 -1.40 -14.98
C CYS A 939 43.21 -0.58 -14.06
N SER A 940 43.05 0.75 -14.04
CA SER A 940 43.83 1.63 -13.16
C SER A 940 43.60 1.32 -11.68
N GLN A 941 42.33 1.20 -11.26
CA GLN A 941 41.98 0.92 -9.87
C GLN A 941 42.49 -0.45 -9.40
N CYS A 942 42.34 -1.49 -10.22
CA CYS A 942 42.79 -2.85 -9.88
C CYS A 942 44.32 -2.95 -9.86
N SER A 943 44.99 -2.33 -10.83
CA SER A 943 46.46 -2.28 -10.86
C SER A 943 47.03 -1.57 -9.62
N LEU A 944 46.42 -0.46 -9.21
CA LEU A 944 46.78 0.21 -7.95
C LEU A 944 46.47 -0.61 -6.70
N TYR A 945 45.37 -1.36 -6.71
CA TYR A 945 44.97 -2.20 -5.59
C TYR A 945 46.00 -3.30 -5.32
N ILE A 946 46.38 -4.06 -6.35
CA ILE A 946 47.42 -5.11 -6.22
C ILE A 946 48.76 -4.49 -5.85
N SER A 947 49.14 -3.38 -6.50
CA SER A 947 50.39 -2.67 -6.20
C SER A 947 50.48 -2.25 -4.73
N LYS A 948 49.38 -1.75 -4.14
CA LYS A 948 49.31 -1.38 -2.72
C LYS A 948 49.49 -2.57 -1.80
N LEU A 949 48.88 -3.71 -2.10
CA LEU A 949 48.96 -4.92 -1.29
C LEU A 949 50.35 -5.58 -1.35
N LEU A 950 50.95 -5.67 -2.55
CA LEU A 950 52.32 -6.18 -2.73
C LEU A 950 53.35 -5.33 -1.97
N ILE A 951 53.27 -4.00 -2.08
CA ILE A 951 54.19 -3.07 -1.42
C ILE A 951 53.93 -3.00 0.09
N GLY A 952 52.68 -3.19 0.52
CA GLY A 952 52.31 -3.35 1.92
C GLY A 952 52.92 -4.60 2.55
N SER A 953 53.06 -5.68 1.76
CA SER A 953 53.69 -6.94 2.18
C SER A 953 55.21 -6.82 2.23
N ASP A 954 55.83 -6.41 1.12
CA ASP A 954 57.27 -6.21 1.01
C ASP A 954 57.60 -4.99 0.13
N LYS A 955 58.39 -4.07 0.68
CA LYS A 955 58.82 -2.85 0.02
C LYS A 955 59.76 -3.11 -1.18
N THR A 956 60.38 -4.29 -1.29
CA THR A 956 61.25 -4.63 -2.42
C THR A 956 60.50 -4.68 -3.76
N TRP A 957 59.18 -4.91 -3.76
CA TRP A 957 58.35 -4.94 -4.97
C TRP A 957 58.23 -3.60 -5.69
N ILE A 958 58.58 -2.48 -5.04
CA ILE A 958 58.51 -1.14 -5.62
C ILE A 958 59.31 -1.05 -6.93
N GLU A 959 60.51 -1.62 -6.98
CA GLU A 959 61.36 -1.57 -8.18
C GLU A 959 60.72 -2.33 -9.34
N ARG A 960 60.21 -3.53 -9.09
CA ARG A 960 59.56 -4.38 -10.09
C ARG A 960 58.25 -3.75 -10.60
N ILE A 961 57.42 -3.23 -9.71
CA ILE A 961 56.15 -2.56 -10.07
C ILE A 961 56.44 -1.29 -10.87
N THR A 962 57.41 -0.47 -10.43
CA THR A 962 57.81 0.75 -11.16
C THR A 962 58.35 0.41 -12.55
N GLY A 963 59.14 -0.68 -12.67
CA GLY A 963 59.60 -1.20 -13.95
C GLY A 963 58.45 -1.62 -14.88
N LEU A 964 57.45 -2.33 -14.37
CA LEU A 964 56.27 -2.73 -15.14
C LEU A 964 55.47 -1.52 -15.67
N TYR A 965 55.23 -0.52 -14.82
CA TYR A 965 54.52 0.70 -15.21
C TYR A 965 55.29 1.51 -16.26
N PHE A 966 56.57 1.83 -16.01
CA PHE A 966 57.29 2.80 -16.82
C PHE A 966 58.19 2.20 -17.89
N SER A 967 58.83 1.06 -17.62
CA SER A 967 59.76 0.43 -18.57
C SER A 967 59.07 -0.48 -19.57
N GLU A 968 57.95 -1.12 -19.18
CA GLU A 968 57.19 -1.99 -20.08
C GLU A 968 55.97 -1.27 -20.64
N THR A 969 55.04 -0.86 -19.77
CA THR A 969 53.72 -0.35 -20.21
C THR A 969 53.80 1.04 -20.83
N MET A 970 54.50 2.00 -20.19
CA MET A 970 54.65 3.36 -20.74
C MET A 970 55.50 3.38 -22.01
N VAL A 971 56.54 2.54 -22.11
CA VAL A 971 57.34 2.40 -23.34
C VAL A 971 56.47 1.83 -24.46
N SER A 972 55.69 0.77 -24.19
CA SER A 972 54.73 0.23 -25.15
C SER A 972 53.72 1.28 -25.59
N TRP A 973 53.18 2.06 -24.67
CA TRP A 973 52.23 3.15 -24.94
C TRP A 973 52.82 4.25 -25.84
N MET A 974 54.07 4.65 -25.61
CA MET A 974 54.75 5.68 -26.41
C MET A 974 55.24 5.19 -27.78
N THR A 975 55.47 3.88 -27.94
CA THR A 975 56.06 3.30 -29.16
C THR A 975 55.04 2.63 -30.08
N SER A 976 53.89 2.23 -29.55
CA SER A 976 52.84 1.52 -30.29
C SER A 976 51.63 2.44 -30.52
N PRO A 977 51.38 2.91 -31.77
CA PRO A 977 50.28 3.83 -32.07
C PRO A 977 48.88 3.23 -31.85
N ASN A 978 48.78 1.89 -31.77
CA ASN A 978 47.52 1.16 -31.54
C ASN A 978 47.34 0.69 -30.08
N SER A 979 48.15 1.18 -29.12
CA SER A 979 47.98 0.82 -27.71
C SER A 979 46.73 1.49 -27.12
N GLY A 980 45.82 0.69 -26.55
CA GLY A 980 44.58 1.22 -25.97
C GLY A 980 44.73 1.90 -24.60
N THR A 981 45.94 1.90 -24.03
CA THR A 981 46.21 2.36 -22.66
C THR A 981 45.87 3.84 -22.46
N GLN A 982 45.05 4.11 -21.44
CA GLN A 982 44.68 5.48 -21.09
C GLN A 982 45.72 6.16 -20.18
N PRO A 983 45.97 7.48 -20.35
CA PRO A 983 46.91 8.23 -19.49
C PRO A 983 46.60 8.14 -17.99
N SER A 984 45.33 7.91 -17.64
CA SER A 984 44.87 7.77 -16.25
C SER A 984 45.62 6.69 -15.47
N LEU A 985 45.99 5.59 -16.11
CA LEU A 985 46.75 4.50 -15.48
C LEU A 985 48.07 5.01 -14.87
N PHE A 986 48.77 5.90 -15.58
CA PHE A 986 50.03 6.46 -15.13
C PHE A 986 49.82 7.61 -14.15
N THR A 987 48.86 8.50 -14.40
CA THR A 987 48.61 9.65 -13.50
C THR A 987 48.14 9.19 -12.13
N ASP A 988 47.33 8.13 -12.06
CA ASP A 988 46.83 7.58 -10.80
C ASP A 988 47.96 6.92 -10.00
N PHE A 989 48.87 6.21 -10.68
CA PHE A 989 50.09 5.65 -10.06
C PHE A 989 51.04 6.72 -9.54
N VAL A 990 51.32 7.76 -10.33
CA VAL A 990 52.17 8.88 -9.89
C VAL A 990 51.54 9.62 -8.71
N THR A 991 50.23 9.85 -8.74
CA THR A 991 49.49 10.49 -7.65
C THR A 991 49.58 9.66 -6.37
N TRP A 992 49.32 8.35 -6.46
CA TRP A 992 49.45 7.43 -5.35
C TRP A 992 50.89 7.37 -4.82
N ALA A 993 51.89 7.25 -5.70
CA ALA A 993 53.31 7.23 -5.33
C ALA A 993 53.71 8.52 -4.59
N GLY A 994 53.20 9.69 -5.03
CA GLY A 994 53.39 10.97 -4.36
C GLY A 994 52.86 11.01 -2.92
N THR A 995 51.71 10.39 -2.68
CA THR A 995 51.13 10.27 -1.32
C THR A 995 51.86 9.24 -0.45
N THR A 996 52.32 8.13 -1.04
CA THR A 996 52.91 6.99 -0.33
C THR A 996 54.40 7.19 -0.03
N ARG A 997 55.09 8.04 -0.80
CA ARG A 997 56.52 8.36 -0.63
C ARG A 997 56.91 8.70 0.80
N LYS A 998 56.05 9.43 1.56
CA LYS A 998 56.33 9.80 2.96
C LYS A 998 56.34 8.59 3.91
N SER A 999 55.48 7.60 3.66
CA SER A 999 55.37 6.36 4.46
C SER A 999 56.50 5.37 4.17
N LEU A 1000 57.11 5.46 2.98
CA LEU A 1000 58.21 4.58 2.55
C LEU A 1000 59.58 5.04 3.06
N THR A 1001 59.74 6.32 3.42
CA THR A 1001 61.02 6.93 3.83
C THR A 1001 61.34 6.87 5.34
N SER A 1002 60.49 6.29 6.20
CA SER A 1002 60.82 6.13 7.63
C SER A 1002 61.80 4.96 7.83
N VAL A 1003 63.10 5.26 7.84
CA VAL A 1003 64.17 4.34 8.25
C VAL A 1003 64.17 4.20 9.79
N PRO A 1004 64.36 3.00 10.37
CA PRO A 1004 64.54 2.85 11.83
C PRO A 1004 65.83 3.57 12.23
N SER A 1005 65.76 4.59 13.09
CA SER A 1005 66.97 5.23 13.61
C SER A 1005 67.75 4.24 14.47
N ALA A 1006 69.01 4.07 14.13
CA ALA A 1006 69.99 3.27 14.84
C ALA A 1006 69.94 3.44 16.36
N THR A 1007 70.04 2.31 17.04
CA THR A 1007 70.34 2.15 18.47
C THR A 1007 71.42 3.14 18.97
N PRO A 1008 71.13 3.97 19.98
CA PRO A 1008 72.17 4.49 20.85
C PRO A 1008 72.57 3.41 21.86
N THR A 1009 73.87 3.21 21.94
CA THR A 1009 74.64 2.38 22.86
C THR A 1009 74.08 2.43 24.29
N LYS A 1010 73.74 1.25 24.85
CA LYS A 1010 73.55 1.06 26.29
C LYS A 1010 74.90 1.32 26.99
N VAL A 1011 75.05 2.46 27.63
CA VAL A 1011 75.92 2.62 28.80
C VAL A 1011 75.05 2.51 30.04
N THR A 1012 75.50 1.61 30.91
CA THR A 1012 75.01 1.26 32.25
C THR A 1012 74.64 2.47 33.11
N GLY A 1013 73.50 2.38 33.82
CA GLY A 1013 73.15 3.34 34.87
C GLY A 1013 71.71 3.19 35.38
N GLU A 1014 71.53 2.28 36.33
CA GLU A 1014 70.74 2.46 37.56
C GLU A 1014 69.34 3.14 37.47
N LYS A 1015 68.27 2.34 37.61
CA LYS A 1015 66.96 2.83 38.07
C LYS A 1015 66.95 2.83 39.60
N VAL A 1016 66.94 4.03 40.17
CA VAL A 1016 66.40 4.28 41.52
C VAL A 1016 64.98 4.81 41.35
N GLU A 1017 64.06 4.22 42.13
CA GLU A 1017 62.66 4.62 42.27
C GLU A 1017 62.52 6.10 42.69
N VAL A 1018 61.37 6.72 42.40
CA VAL A 1018 60.46 7.29 43.42
C VAL A 1018 59.36 8.14 42.76
N ASN A 1019 58.13 7.91 43.25
CA ASN A 1019 56.89 8.68 43.13
C ASN A 1019 57.05 10.22 43.18
N GLY A 1020 56.15 10.95 42.50
CA GLY A 1020 55.95 12.37 42.82
C GLY A 1020 54.88 13.10 41.99
N LYS A 1021 53.68 13.23 42.58
CA LYS A 1021 52.59 14.16 42.21
C LYS A 1021 53.03 15.62 42.05
N SER A 1022 52.40 16.35 41.12
CA SER A 1022 51.89 17.73 41.28
C SER A 1022 51.17 18.14 39.98
N THR A 1023 49.85 18.33 39.89
CA THR A 1023 48.97 19.43 40.34
C THR A 1023 49.22 20.83 39.75
N ASN A 1024 48.10 21.41 39.28
CA ASN A 1024 47.80 22.81 38.95
C ASN A 1024 48.46 23.39 37.69
N GLY A 1025 47.78 24.15 36.83
CA GLY A 1025 46.44 24.73 36.88
C GLY A 1025 46.43 25.84 35.82
N GLY A 1026 45.51 25.81 34.86
CA GLY A 1026 44.44 26.79 34.74
C GLY A 1026 44.84 28.10 34.05
N LYS A 1027 44.22 28.41 32.90
CA LYS A 1027 43.38 29.61 32.72
C LYS A 1027 42.86 29.75 31.28
N SER A 1028 41.59 30.14 31.26
CA SER A 1028 40.70 30.48 30.17
C SER A 1028 40.99 31.82 29.48
N ASP A 1029 40.54 31.91 28.23
CA ASP A 1029 39.91 33.05 27.54
C ASP A 1029 40.61 34.41 27.42
N LYS A 1030 40.93 34.83 26.17
CA LYS A 1030 40.17 35.89 25.45
C LYS A 1030 40.77 36.25 24.07
N LYS A 1031 39.89 36.13 23.06
CA LYS A 1031 39.52 37.10 22.00
C LYS A 1031 40.57 38.04 21.34
N ARG A 1032 40.44 38.01 19.99
CA ARG A 1032 40.53 39.10 18.97
C ARG A 1032 41.92 39.52 18.48
N LYS A 1033 42.14 39.37 17.16
CA LYS A 1033 42.17 40.52 16.22
C LYS A 1033 42.18 40.11 14.74
N ARG A 1034 41.38 40.86 13.97
CA ARG A 1034 41.37 41.01 12.50
C ARG A 1034 42.73 41.51 11.97
N LYS A 1035 43.08 41.17 10.72
CA LYS A 1035 43.13 42.11 9.57
C LYS A 1035 43.69 41.46 8.29
N ASN A 1036 42.97 41.75 7.19
CA ASN A 1036 43.38 42.07 5.80
C ASN A 1036 44.46 41.20 5.14
N LYS A 1037 44.26 40.71 3.92
CA LYS A 1037 43.87 41.44 2.71
C LYS A 1037 43.17 40.52 1.71
#